data_AF-A0A350Q6N3-F1
#
_entry.id   AF-A0A350Q6N3-F1
#
_cell.length_a   1.000
_cell.length_b   1.000
_cell.length_c   1.000
_cell.angle_alpha   90.00
_cell.angle_beta   90.00
_cell.angle_gamma   90.00
#
_symmetry.space_group_name_H-M   'P 1'
#
loop_
_entity.id
_entity.type
_entity.pdbx_description
1 polymer ?
#
loop_
_entity_poly.entity_id
_entity_poly.type
_entity_poly.pdbx_seq_one_letter_code
_entity_poly.pdbx_strand_id
1 'polypeptide(L)'
;MNEIKKLLVANRSEIAIRVFRTGHELGIRTVAMYSHNDRYALHRFKADEAYLIGNPDEPIRAYLNIERIVSLARENQVDAIHPGYGFLSENPDFARACEREGIIFVGPQAEVLERLGDKTSARKLAADAGVPVLGGSEETITDVAEGERQAEEVGYPVILKAAKGGGGRGMRVVGDRREFPDAFEDARRESLAAFGSPDVFIERFVQKARHIEVQLLGDKHGNLVHLFERDCSVQRRHQKVVEIAPALALDDNVRQSLLDAALAIGREVGYQNAGTVEFLVDQDEGNFYFIEVNPRIQVEHTVTEEVTGVDLVKSQILVAQGAALDDEEIGLSSQADVRTQGFAIQCRVTTEDPGNDFMPDYGRVSHYRSAAGMGVRLDAGSAFSGAVVNPYYDSLLVKVTARGTRFVDAARRMERCLQEFRIRGVKTNIPFLIRLVTNEEFLEGGCTTQFIDQTPALFRLPKRRDRATRVLTYLGHTIVNGNPSVRDHSRAARREPAPVPRVDYQSPIPDGSRQILQELGPVKFGGWISDQQRLLLTDTTFRDAHQSLLATRFRTYDLLGVADAYARRGSELFSIEMWGGATFDVAMRFLKECPWRRLTDLRERIPNILFQMLLRASNAVGYTNYPDNLVQGFVEEAAGAGIDLFRVFDALNWTDNMRVAMEAVLKADALCEASICYTGDILDEGRTKYDLKYYVKLAKELEGMGAHILAIKDMAGLCKPYAAAKLVRTLKDEVGIPIHFHTHDTSGVQAAAILKGAEEGLDIADAAMAPMSGTTSQPNMNTVAEALRFTPRDPGLTRQDLDDIADYWRAAREFYTPFEGQVLPATADLYSHEMPGGQYTNLFQQARALGLADRWAEVCRVYADVNELFGDIVKVTPTSKAVGDMALFMVANELTLEDVLDPSRELAFPASVVDLIGGGMGQPPGGFPAEVKKRVLRGGPGLSTRPGDTLEPVDFEEATATVQKMLGREPARRDVISYLLYPTVYRDFADFQSKYSDTSVFPTPVFFYGQEVGEEIAVDIERGKTLIVNFLAISEPRPDGKRTVFFELNGQPRDVSVVDRTLEPEALAAVKADPDDPKQIGSSMPGMVVGVAVRAGETVAQGDKLLSLEAMKMETTLYAETDGKVAEVFVYPGSQVAPGDLMVRLE
;
A
#
# COMPACT_ATOMS: atom_id res chain seq x y z
N MET A 1 60.65 13.92 12.56
CA MET A 1 59.37 13.25 12.26
C MET A 1 59.63 12.23 11.17
N ASN A 2 59.06 11.03 11.28
CA ASN A 2 59.06 10.08 10.16
C ASN A 2 57.92 10.48 9.23
N GLU A 3 58.25 11.17 8.13
CA GLU A 3 57.28 11.64 7.15
C GLU A 3 56.58 10.45 6.49
N ILE A 4 55.25 10.34 6.65
CA ILE A 4 54.43 9.33 5.95
C ILE A 4 54.03 9.93 4.60
N LYS A 5 54.47 9.32 3.50
CA LYS A 5 54.12 9.74 2.13
C LYS A 5 53.06 8.84 1.53
N LYS A 6 53.01 7.58 1.94
CA LYS A 6 52.02 6.60 1.51
C LYS A 6 51.43 5.82 2.69
N LEU A 7 50.11 5.85 2.82
CA LEU A 7 49.34 5.22 3.90
C LEU A 7 48.39 4.15 3.33
N LEU A 8 48.53 2.91 3.79
CA LEU A 8 47.58 1.84 3.52
C LEU A 8 46.55 1.76 4.64
N VAL A 9 45.29 1.54 4.30
CA VAL A 9 44.25 1.25 5.29
C VAL A 9 43.93 -0.24 5.27
N ALA A 10 44.27 -0.93 6.36
CA ALA A 10 44.02 -2.35 6.51
C ALA A 10 42.58 -2.62 6.97
N ASN A 11 41.61 -2.06 6.24
CA ASN A 11 40.19 -2.13 6.54
C ASN A 11 39.32 -1.92 5.29
N ARG A 12 38.00 -1.81 5.46
CA ARG A 12 36.98 -1.62 4.41
C ARG A 12 35.93 -0.59 4.80
N SER A 13 34.95 -0.36 3.92
CA SER A 13 33.73 0.39 4.23
C SER A 13 34.02 1.84 4.69
N GLU A 14 33.18 2.37 5.59
CA GLU A 14 33.19 3.77 6.02
C GLU A 14 34.52 4.19 6.65
N ILE A 15 35.12 3.35 7.51
CA ILE A 15 36.34 3.72 8.24
C ILE A 15 37.54 3.85 7.31
N ALA A 16 37.63 3.00 6.28
CA ALA A 16 38.64 3.16 5.26
C ALA A 16 38.50 4.52 4.54
N ILE A 17 37.27 4.90 4.17
CA ILE A 17 36.99 6.20 3.56
C ILE A 17 37.32 7.36 4.51
N ARG A 18 36.97 7.23 5.81
CA ARG A 18 37.26 8.23 6.85
C ARG A 18 38.77 8.48 6.96
N VAL A 19 39.59 7.42 6.93
CA VAL A 19 41.06 7.54 6.97
C VAL A 19 41.61 8.09 5.65
N PHE A 20 41.08 7.68 4.49
CA PHE A 20 41.52 8.22 3.21
C PHE A 20 41.26 9.72 3.07
N ARG A 21 40.12 10.21 3.59
CA ARG A 21 39.83 11.65 3.64
C ARG A 21 40.92 12.43 4.37
N THR A 22 41.28 12.00 5.58
CA THR A 22 42.36 12.64 6.34
C THR A 22 43.72 12.46 5.66
N GLY A 23 44.02 11.28 5.10
CA GLY A 23 45.24 11.08 4.33
C GLY A 23 45.37 12.11 3.21
N HIS A 24 44.29 12.32 2.45
CA HIS A 24 44.24 13.32 1.38
C HIS A 24 44.41 14.76 1.90
N GLU A 25 43.73 15.12 2.99
CA GLU A 25 43.83 16.44 3.64
C GLU A 25 45.26 16.72 4.14
N LEU A 26 45.98 15.69 4.59
CA LEU A 26 47.39 15.76 4.97
C LEU A 26 48.37 15.65 3.78
N GLY A 27 47.88 15.51 2.55
CA GLY A 27 48.72 15.34 1.36
C GLY A 27 49.42 13.97 1.24
N ILE A 28 48.93 12.96 1.95
CA ILE A 28 49.45 11.59 1.98
C ILE A 28 48.76 10.76 0.90
N ARG A 29 49.53 10.01 0.10
CA ARG A 29 48.98 9.08 -0.89
C ARG A 29 48.36 7.86 -0.21
N THR A 30 47.20 7.44 -0.66
CA THR A 30 46.38 6.44 0.03
C THR A 30 46.28 5.12 -0.72
N VAL A 31 46.29 3.99 0.01
CA VAL A 31 46.19 2.64 -0.55
C VAL A 31 45.04 1.87 0.10
N ALA A 32 44.11 1.36 -0.71
CA ALA A 32 43.06 0.45 -0.30
C ALA A 32 43.42 -1.02 -0.55
N MET A 33 42.89 -1.90 0.29
CA MET A 33 42.82 -3.33 0.01
C MET A 33 41.35 -3.77 -0.10
N TYR A 34 41.07 -4.74 -0.97
CA TYR A 34 39.72 -5.25 -1.18
C TYR A 34 39.70 -6.75 -1.50
N SER A 35 38.66 -7.46 -1.07
CA SER A 35 38.41 -8.85 -1.47
C SER A 35 37.68 -8.92 -2.83
N HIS A 36 37.55 -10.12 -3.41
CA HIS A 36 36.74 -10.30 -4.62
C HIS A 36 35.28 -9.84 -4.42
N ASN A 37 34.70 -10.09 -3.25
CA ASN A 37 33.31 -9.76 -2.92
C ASN A 37 33.12 -8.25 -2.67
N ASP A 38 34.18 -7.52 -2.33
CA ASP A 38 34.22 -6.06 -2.18
C ASP A 38 34.70 -5.32 -3.45
N ARG A 39 34.78 -5.97 -4.62
CA ARG A 39 35.24 -5.33 -5.86
C ARG A 39 34.44 -4.09 -6.28
N TYR A 40 33.21 -3.93 -5.79
CA TYR A 40 32.37 -2.75 -6.02
C TYR A 40 32.17 -1.89 -4.75
N ALA A 41 32.87 -2.19 -3.66
CA ALA A 41 32.77 -1.43 -2.42
C ALA A 41 33.30 -0.01 -2.61
N LEU A 42 32.66 0.96 -1.96
CA LEU A 42 32.94 2.38 -2.19
C LEU A 42 34.37 2.76 -1.81
N HIS A 43 34.92 2.18 -0.73
CA HIS A 43 36.25 2.53 -0.21
C HIS A 43 37.37 2.25 -1.23
N ARG A 44 37.21 1.21 -2.06
CA ARG A 44 38.16 0.87 -3.13
C ARG A 44 38.41 2.05 -4.06
N PHE A 45 37.37 2.83 -4.38
CA PHE A 45 37.44 3.95 -5.32
C PHE A 45 37.74 5.29 -4.65
N LYS A 46 38.02 5.30 -3.35
CA LYS A 46 38.34 6.51 -2.56
C LYS A 46 39.81 6.61 -2.20
N ALA A 47 40.60 5.57 -2.44
CA ALA A 47 42.06 5.61 -2.34
C ALA A 47 42.71 5.91 -3.70
N ASP A 48 43.96 6.36 -3.68
CA ASP A 48 44.76 6.62 -4.89
C ASP A 48 45.21 5.33 -5.60
N GLU A 49 45.40 4.25 -4.82
CA GLU A 49 45.75 2.91 -5.29
C GLU A 49 44.86 1.87 -4.58
N ALA A 50 44.53 0.76 -5.24
CA ALA A 50 43.74 -0.31 -4.62
C ALA A 50 44.13 -1.70 -5.12
N TYR A 51 44.29 -2.66 -4.19
CA TYR A 51 44.80 -4.00 -4.50
C TYR A 51 43.90 -5.13 -3.98
N LEU A 52 43.76 -6.17 -4.80
CA LEU A 52 43.01 -7.38 -4.45
C LEU A 52 43.79 -8.22 -3.41
N ILE A 53 43.07 -8.70 -2.40
CA ILE A 53 43.57 -9.60 -1.36
C ILE A 53 42.68 -10.86 -1.24
N GLY A 54 43.31 -11.98 -0.90
CA GLY A 54 42.64 -13.27 -0.65
C GLY A 54 42.04 -13.96 -1.89
N ASN A 55 41.39 -15.10 -1.65
CA ASN A 55 40.67 -15.88 -2.66
C ASN A 55 39.17 -15.51 -2.71
N PRO A 56 38.48 -15.72 -3.84
CA PRO A 56 37.05 -15.40 -3.97
C PRO A 56 36.12 -16.05 -2.93
N ASP A 57 36.49 -17.21 -2.41
CA ASP A 57 35.67 -17.98 -1.47
C ASP A 57 35.91 -17.61 0.01
N GLU A 58 36.83 -16.68 0.29
CA GLU A 58 37.29 -16.36 1.65
C GLU A 58 37.16 -14.85 1.99
N PRO A 59 35.96 -14.26 1.92
CA PRO A 59 35.76 -12.80 1.93
C PRO A 59 36.22 -12.10 3.22
N ILE A 60 36.08 -12.73 4.39
CA ILE A 60 36.49 -12.17 5.69
C ILE A 60 37.97 -12.50 5.96
N ARG A 61 38.36 -13.76 5.74
CA ARG A 61 39.73 -14.24 6.00
C ARG A 61 40.77 -13.45 5.22
N ALA A 62 40.42 -12.96 4.02
CA ALA A 62 41.24 -12.06 3.23
C ALA A 62 41.75 -10.85 4.04
N TYR A 63 40.85 -10.18 4.79
CA TYR A 63 41.18 -9.01 5.61
C TYR A 63 41.88 -9.35 6.94
N LEU A 64 41.99 -10.63 7.29
CA LEU A 64 42.68 -11.11 8.49
C LEU A 64 44.07 -11.71 8.19
N ASN A 65 44.50 -11.71 6.93
CA ASN A 65 45.76 -12.31 6.52
C ASN A 65 46.93 -11.33 6.71
N ILE A 66 47.56 -11.38 7.89
CA ILE A 66 48.69 -10.52 8.28
C ILE A 66 49.83 -10.58 7.25
N GLU A 67 50.28 -11.78 6.87
CA GLU A 67 51.42 -11.94 5.96
C GLU A 67 51.15 -11.28 4.61
N ARG A 68 49.96 -11.51 4.04
CA ARG A 68 49.59 -10.92 2.75
C ARG A 68 49.46 -9.40 2.81
N ILE A 69 48.91 -8.85 3.90
CA ILE A 69 48.73 -7.40 4.06
C ILE A 69 50.08 -6.70 4.18
N VAL A 70 50.99 -7.26 4.98
CA VAL A 70 52.34 -6.72 5.15
C VAL A 70 53.16 -6.88 3.86
N SER A 71 53.07 -8.02 3.16
CA SER A 71 53.72 -8.19 1.85
C SER A 71 53.22 -7.15 0.84
N LEU A 72 51.90 -6.92 0.79
CA LEU A 72 51.28 -5.94 -0.10
C LEU A 72 51.80 -4.53 0.18
N ALA A 73 51.91 -4.16 1.45
CA ALA A 73 52.44 -2.87 1.86
C ALA A 73 53.91 -2.69 1.41
N ARG A 74 54.73 -3.74 1.56
CA ARG A 74 56.13 -3.76 1.10
C ARG A 74 56.27 -3.68 -0.41
N GLU A 75 55.50 -4.49 -1.14
CA GLU A 75 55.45 -4.52 -2.62
C GLU A 75 55.14 -3.13 -3.21
N ASN A 76 54.35 -2.32 -2.50
CA ASN A 76 53.86 -1.03 -2.97
C ASN A 76 54.47 0.18 -2.25
N GLN A 77 55.56 -0.02 -1.49
CA GLN A 77 56.32 1.03 -0.81
C GLN A 77 55.43 1.90 0.10
N VAL A 78 54.63 1.26 0.92
CA VAL A 78 53.78 1.90 1.93
C VAL A 78 54.62 2.22 3.17
N ASP A 79 54.52 3.45 3.67
CA ASP A 79 55.27 3.90 4.86
C ASP A 79 54.52 3.56 6.16
N ALA A 80 53.19 3.57 6.13
CA ALA A 80 52.35 3.34 7.29
C ALA A 80 51.08 2.54 6.98
N ILE A 81 50.61 1.78 7.96
CA ILE A 81 49.32 1.09 7.92
C ILE A 81 48.43 1.62 9.03
N HIS A 82 47.25 2.13 8.66
CA HIS A 82 46.18 2.40 9.60
C HIS A 82 45.21 1.21 9.63
N PRO A 83 44.97 0.59 10.79
CA PRO A 83 44.12 -0.60 10.85
C PRO A 83 42.61 -0.32 10.92
N GLY A 84 42.19 0.95 11.01
CA GLY A 84 40.81 1.30 11.33
C GLY A 84 40.36 0.69 12.67
N TYR A 85 39.19 0.05 12.68
CA TYR A 85 38.64 -0.70 13.80
C TYR A 85 38.15 -2.09 13.36
N GLY A 86 38.03 -3.04 14.30
CA GLY A 86 37.77 -4.45 13.96
C GLY A 86 38.93 -5.07 13.16
N PHE A 87 38.71 -6.24 12.56
CA PHE A 87 39.75 -6.99 11.84
C PHE A 87 41.04 -7.16 12.67
N LEU A 88 42.15 -6.55 12.24
CA LEU A 88 43.48 -6.68 12.85
C LEU A 88 43.86 -5.47 13.73
N SER A 89 42.94 -4.55 14.00
CA SER A 89 43.23 -3.30 14.74
C SER A 89 43.68 -3.46 16.18
N GLU A 90 43.31 -4.57 16.82
CA GLU A 90 43.74 -4.91 18.19
C GLU A 90 44.75 -6.06 18.22
N ASN A 91 45.27 -6.48 17.05
CA ASN A 91 46.12 -7.66 16.95
C ASN A 91 47.60 -7.29 17.17
N PRO A 92 48.25 -7.72 18.28
CA PRO A 92 49.64 -7.37 18.55
C PRO A 92 50.62 -7.96 17.54
N ASP A 93 50.32 -9.14 16.97
CA ASP A 93 51.18 -9.78 15.98
C ASP A 93 51.18 -9.01 14.64
N PHE A 94 50.08 -8.35 14.30
CA PHE A 94 50.01 -7.47 13.14
C PHE A 94 50.86 -6.21 13.34
N ALA A 95 50.79 -5.58 14.51
CA ALA A 95 51.65 -4.44 14.85
C ALA A 95 53.14 -4.85 14.81
N ARG A 96 53.52 -5.97 15.42
CA ARG A 96 54.89 -6.52 15.35
C ARG A 96 55.32 -6.83 13.93
N ALA A 97 54.42 -7.36 13.09
CA ALA A 97 54.73 -7.63 11.70
C ALA A 97 55.02 -6.35 10.90
N CYS A 98 54.28 -5.26 11.17
CA CYS A 98 54.56 -3.95 10.59
C CYS A 98 55.94 -3.41 11.04
N GLU A 99 56.23 -3.48 12.35
CA GLU A 99 57.50 -3.03 12.92
C GLU A 99 58.71 -3.77 12.34
N ARG A 100 58.63 -5.11 12.21
CA ARG A 100 59.70 -5.93 11.61
C ARG A 100 60.04 -5.52 10.18
N GLU A 101 59.06 -5.06 9.44
CA GLU A 101 59.18 -4.67 8.03
C GLU A 101 59.41 -3.16 7.84
N GLY A 102 59.58 -2.41 8.93
CA GLY A 102 59.82 -0.97 8.93
C GLY A 102 58.60 -0.14 8.51
N ILE A 103 57.39 -0.67 8.66
CA ILE A 103 56.13 0.00 8.37
C ILE A 103 55.54 0.56 9.65
N ILE A 104 55.16 1.83 9.66
CA ILE A 104 54.56 2.48 10.84
C ILE A 104 53.15 1.93 11.05
N PHE A 105 52.90 1.30 12.20
CA PHE A 105 51.55 0.97 12.64
C PHE A 105 50.90 2.21 13.28
N VAL A 106 49.79 2.69 12.71
CA VAL A 106 49.05 3.85 13.24
C VAL A 106 48.14 3.40 14.38
N GLY A 107 48.73 3.24 15.57
CA GLY A 107 48.07 2.80 16.79
C GLY A 107 49.05 2.69 17.97
N PRO A 108 48.63 2.08 19.09
CA PRO A 108 49.51 1.76 20.22
C PRO A 108 50.63 0.78 19.85
N GLN A 109 51.67 0.69 20.69
CA GLN A 109 52.75 -0.30 20.51
C GLN A 109 52.22 -1.72 20.71
N ALA A 110 52.90 -2.71 20.12
CA ALA A 110 52.49 -4.12 20.24
C ALA A 110 52.41 -4.61 21.70
N GLU A 111 53.31 -4.15 22.57
CA GLU A 111 53.31 -4.48 24.00
C GLU A 111 52.08 -3.90 24.71
N VAL A 112 51.62 -2.72 24.30
CA VAL A 112 50.40 -2.10 24.83
C VAL A 112 49.17 -2.86 24.35
N LEU A 113 49.12 -3.26 23.06
CA LEU A 113 48.05 -4.10 22.52
C LEU A 113 47.96 -5.45 23.26
N GLU A 114 49.09 -6.07 23.58
CA GLU A 114 49.13 -7.35 24.30
C GLU A 114 48.68 -7.21 25.76
N ARG A 115 49.11 -6.16 26.46
CA ARG A 115 48.69 -5.88 27.85
C ARG A 115 47.21 -5.50 27.99
N LEU A 116 46.60 -4.97 26.93
CA LEU A 116 45.21 -4.53 26.95
C LEU A 116 44.25 -5.50 26.25
N GLY A 117 44.75 -6.40 25.41
CA GLY A 117 43.95 -7.32 24.59
C GLY A 117 43.35 -8.51 25.34
N ASP A 118 43.91 -8.88 26.50
CA ASP A 118 43.33 -9.89 27.39
C ASP A 118 42.59 -9.22 28.55
N LYS A 119 41.28 -9.50 28.69
CA LYS A 119 40.39 -8.88 29.68
C LYS A 119 40.83 -9.13 31.12
N THR A 120 41.43 -10.27 31.41
CA THR A 120 41.94 -10.57 32.75
C THR A 120 43.15 -9.71 33.08
N SER A 121 44.08 -9.56 32.12
CA SER A 121 45.25 -8.70 32.24
C SER A 121 44.88 -7.21 32.34
N ALA A 122 43.89 -6.76 31.56
CA ALA A 122 43.40 -5.39 31.57
C ALA A 122 42.70 -5.03 32.88
N ARG A 123 41.95 -5.96 33.49
CA ARG A 123 41.33 -5.76 34.81
C ARG A 123 42.37 -5.65 35.91
N LYS A 124 43.39 -6.51 35.91
CA LYS A 124 44.50 -6.40 36.86
C LYS A 124 45.20 -5.05 36.74
N LEU A 125 45.43 -4.61 35.51
CA LEU A 125 46.03 -3.31 35.23
C LEU A 125 45.18 -2.14 35.73
N ALA A 126 43.87 -2.19 35.54
CA ALA A 126 42.96 -1.17 36.07
C ALA A 126 43.00 -1.12 37.61
N ALA A 127 43.03 -2.29 38.27
CA ALA A 127 43.17 -2.38 39.72
C ALA A 127 44.52 -1.82 40.22
N ASP A 128 45.62 -2.14 39.54
CA ASP A 128 46.96 -1.61 39.83
C ASP A 128 47.01 -0.07 39.65
N ALA A 129 46.27 0.47 38.69
CA ALA A 129 46.07 1.91 38.48
C ALA A 129 45.09 2.57 39.49
N GLY A 130 44.56 1.81 40.46
CA GLY A 130 43.63 2.31 41.48
C GLY A 130 42.21 2.54 40.97
N VAL A 131 41.84 1.97 39.82
CA VAL A 131 40.51 2.11 39.21
C VAL A 131 39.59 0.98 39.66
N PRO A 132 38.33 1.25 40.06
CA PRO A 132 37.39 0.22 40.46
C PRO A 132 37.11 -0.79 39.33
N VAL A 133 37.14 -2.09 39.66
CA VAL A 133 36.78 -3.21 38.77
C VAL A 133 35.60 -3.98 39.36
N LEU A 134 34.79 -4.63 38.52
CA LEU A 134 33.70 -5.49 38.99
C LEU A 134 34.24 -6.67 39.80
N GLY A 135 33.50 -7.09 40.84
CA GLY A 135 33.75 -8.36 41.52
C GLY A 135 33.44 -9.55 40.60
N GLY A 136 34.26 -10.60 40.62
CA GLY A 136 34.15 -11.75 39.73
C GLY A 136 35.27 -12.76 39.95
N SER A 137 35.27 -13.85 39.18
CA SER A 137 36.36 -14.85 39.24
C SER A 137 37.66 -14.27 38.67
N GLU A 138 38.79 -14.53 39.35
CA GLU A 138 40.12 -14.11 38.88
C GLU A 138 40.64 -15.02 37.76
N GLU A 139 40.22 -16.29 37.76
CA GLU A 139 40.63 -17.31 36.81
C GLU A 139 39.46 -17.79 35.93
N THR A 140 39.80 -18.40 34.81
CA THR A 140 38.85 -19.07 33.90
C THR A 140 38.27 -20.31 34.55
N ILE A 141 36.97 -20.54 34.35
CA ILE A 141 36.25 -21.65 34.98
C ILE A 141 36.50 -22.94 34.20
N THR A 142 36.93 -23.99 34.89
CA THR A 142 37.31 -25.28 34.28
C THR A 142 36.14 -26.26 34.14
N ASP A 143 35.15 -26.19 35.03
CA ASP A 143 33.96 -27.05 35.03
C ASP A 143 32.75 -26.36 35.68
N VAL A 144 31.55 -26.94 35.47
CA VAL A 144 30.27 -26.38 35.94
C VAL A 144 30.20 -26.27 37.47
N ALA A 145 30.77 -27.24 38.21
CA ALA A 145 30.65 -27.27 39.67
C ALA A 145 31.49 -26.16 40.32
N GLU A 146 32.69 -25.91 39.78
CA GLU A 146 33.52 -24.77 40.17
C GLU A 146 32.84 -23.44 39.82
N GLY A 147 32.23 -23.34 38.63
CA GLY A 147 31.50 -22.15 38.21
C GLY A 147 30.29 -21.82 39.08
N GLU A 148 29.49 -22.82 39.47
CA GLU A 148 28.36 -22.62 40.40
C GLU A 148 28.82 -22.07 41.76
N ARG A 149 29.92 -22.61 42.31
CA ARG A 149 30.45 -22.14 43.60
C ARG A 149 30.90 -20.67 43.50
N GLN A 150 31.63 -20.33 42.45
CA GLN A 150 32.08 -18.96 42.22
C GLN A 150 30.90 -18.00 41.98
N ALA A 151 29.84 -18.44 41.29
CA ALA A 151 28.63 -17.64 41.09
C ALA A 151 27.87 -17.39 42.41
N GLU A 152 27.83 -18.37 43.32
CA GLU A 152 27.27 -18.20 44.66
C GLU A 152 28.09 -17.23 45.52
N GLU A 153 29.43 -17.26 45.43
CA GLU A 153 30.33 -16.34 46.14
C GLU A 153 30.20 -14.90 45.63
N VAL A 154 30.04 -14.70 44.31
CA VAL A 154 29.82 -13.37 43.70
C VAL A 154 28.40 -12.86 43.97
N GLY A 155 27.42 -13.77 44.03
CA GLY A 155 26.00 -13.48 44.21
C GLY A 155 25.27 -13.21 42.89
N TYR A 156 24.15 -13.91 42.68
CA TYR A 156 23.30 -13.75 41.50
C TYR A 156 22.54 -12.39 41.48
N PRO A 157 22.26 -11.82 40.30
CA PRO A 157 22.60 -12.32 38.98
C PRO A 157 24.08 -12.10 38.63
N VAL A 158 24.64 -13.04 37.86
CA VAL A 158 26.01 -12.99 37.34
C VAL A 158 26.01 -12.99 35.81
N ILE A 159 27.11 -12.58 35.20
CA ILE A 159 27.33 -12.68 33.76
C ILE A 159 28.57 -13.52 33.47
N LEU A 160 28.38 -14.51 32.61
CA LEU A 160 29.45 -15.30 32.02
C LEU A 160 30.02 -14.53 30.83
N LYS A 161 31.35 -14.41 30.75
CA LYS A 161 32.03 -13.70 29.65
C LYS A 161 33.20 -14.53 29.11
N ALA A 162 33.34 -14.57 27.80
CA ALA A 162 34.51 -15.13 27.14
C ALA A 162 35.77 -14.30 27.44
N ALA A 163 36.88 -14.94 27.81
CA ALA A 163 38.14 -14.27 28.16
C ALA A 163 38.75 -13.49 26.99
N LYS A 164 38.63 -14.04 25.77
CA LYS A 164 39.12 -13.44 24.51
C LYS A 164 38.00 -12.80 23.68
N GLY A 165 36.84 -12.56 24.28
CA GLY A 165 35.63 -12.15 23.57
C GLY A 165 35.49 -10.65 23.36
N GLY A 166 35.03 -10.25 22.18
CA GLY A 166 34.72 -8.86 21.81
C GLY A 166 33.40 -8.73 21.04
N GLY A 167 32.80 -7.54 21.03
CA GLY A 167 31.60 -7.22 20.23
C GLY A 167 30.28 -7.83 20.74
N GLY A 168 30.19 -8.14 22.04
CA GLY A 168 28.96 -8.62 22.68
C GLY A 168 28.65 -10.12 22.51
N ARG A 169 29.56 -10.89 21.87
CA ARG A 169 29.41 -12.34 21.64
C ARG A 169 30.09 -13.15 22.73
N GLY A 170 29.54 -14.32 23.06
CA GLY A 170 30.06 -15.18 24.12
C GLY A 170 29.81 -14.62 25.53
N MET A 171 28.68 -13.94 25.74
CA MET A 171 28.23 -13.49 27.06
C MET A 171 26.85 -14.06 27.40
N ARG A 172 26.64 -14.49 28.65
CA ARG A 172 25.34 -15.00 29.14
C ARG A 172 25.05 -14.49 30.54
N VAL A 173 23.89 -13.86 30.72
CA VAL A 173 23.39 -13.50 32.05
C VAL A 173 22.77 -14.74 32.67
N VAL A 174 23.11 -15.01 33.92
CA VAL A 174 22.57 -16.13 34.71
C VAL A 174 21.85 -15.53 35.90
N GLY A 175 20.53 -15.75 35.97
CA GLY A 175 19.68 -15.17 37.00
C GLY A 175 19.65 -15.98 38.29
N ASP A 176 19.73 -17.31 38.18
CA ASP A 176 19.77 -18.21 39.32
C ASP A 176 20.59 -19.49 39.04
N ARG A 177 20.84 -20.26 40.10
CA ARG A 177 21.67 -21.47 40.06
C ARG A 177 21.24 -22.50 39.01
N ARG A 178 19.94 -22.64 38.73
CA ARG A 178 19.42 -23.67 37.83
C ARG A 178 19.75 -23.39 36.36
N GLU A 179 19.96 -22.12 36.02
CA GLU A 179 20.28 -21.67 34.66
C GLU A 179 21.78 -21.81 34.35
N PHE A 180 22.62 -21.96 35.37
CA PHE A 180 24.08 -21.90 35.24
C PHE A 180 24.67 -22.99 34.32
N PRO A 181 24.30 -24.30 34.44
CA PRO A 181 24.91 -25.35 33.63
C PRO A 181 24.72 -25.14 32.12
N ASP A 182 23.51 -24.83 31.70
CA ASP A 182 23.17 -24.62 30.29
C ASP A 182 23.83 -23.34 29.74
N ALA A 183 23.77 -22.24 30.50
CA ALA A 183 24.39 -20.98 30.13
C ALA A 183 25.92 -21.06 30.00
N PHE A 184 26.56 -21.87 30.85
CA PHE A 184 28.00 -22.12 30.81
C PHE A 184 28.44 -22.87 29.56
N GLU A 185 27.79 -23.99 29.24
CA GLU A 185 28.11 -24.75 28.03
C GLU A 185 27.84 -23.95 26.75
N ASP A 186 26.75 -23.19 26.71
CA ASP A 186 26.45 -22.29 25.59
C ASP A 186 27.50 -21.19 25.43
N ALA A 187 27.92 -20.54 26.52
CA ALA A 187 28.95 -19.51 26.49
C ALA A 187 30.30 -20.07 26.01
N ARG A 188 30.71 -21.26 26.47
CA ARG A 188 31.95 -21.93 26.04
C ARG A 188 31.91 -22.33 24.57
N ARG A 189 30.79 -22.91 24.12
CA ARG A 189 30.61 -23.31 22.72
C ARG A 189 30.66 -22.10 21.79
N GLU A 190 29.99 -21.01 22.17
CA GLU A 190 30.04 -19.76 21.41
C GLU A 190 31.44 -19.15 21.42
N SER A 191 32.13 -19.13 22.56
CA SER A 191 33.50 -18.64 22.69
C SER A 191 34.47 -19.42 21.81
N LEU A 192 34.38 -20.75 21.79
CA LEU A 192 35.20 -21.60 20.95
C LEU A 192 34.95 -21.35 19.46
N ALA A 193 33.69 -21.26 19.05
CA ALA A 193 33.31 -21.02 17.67
C ALA A 193 33.70 -19.63 17.16
N ALA A 194 33.63 -18.60 18.01
CA ALA A 194 33.89 -17.21 17.64
C ALA A 194 35.35 -16.78 17.82
N PHE A 195 36.02 -17.25 18.87
CA PHE A 195 37.34 -16.77 19.31
C PHE A 195 38.41 -17.86 19.41
N GLY A 196 38.06 -19.12 19.12
CA GLY A 196 39.02 -20.24 19.12
C GLY A 196 39.49 -20.67 20.52
N SER A 197 38.86 -20.18 21.59
CA SER A 197 39.13 -20.57 22.98
C SER A 197 37.80 -20.79 23.73
N PRO A 198 37.68 -21.88 24.52
CA PRO A 198 36.50 -22.15 25.34
C PRO A 198 36.54 -21.45 26.71
N ASP A 199 37.46 -20.52 26.93
CA ASP A 199 37.73 -19.92 28.24
C ASP A 199 36.68 -18.87 28.61
N VAL A 200 36.01 -19.08 29.75
CA VAL A 200 34.92 -18.23 30.25
C VAL A 200 35.17 -17.91 31.73
N PHE A 201 34.81 -16.69 32.17
CA PHE A 201 34.90 -16.23 33.56
C PHE A 201 33.57 -15.60 34.02
N ILE A 202 33.39 -15.44 35.34
CA ILE A 202 32.19 -14.85 35.96
C ILE A 202 32.47 -13.41 36.39
N GLU A 203 31.51 -12.52 36.15
CA GLU A 203 31.44 -11.20 36.78
C GLU A 203 30.07 -10.95 37.41
N ARG A 204 30.03 -10.07 38.42
CA ARG A 204 28.78 -9.51 38.93
C ARG A 204 28.04 -8.79 37.80
N PHE A 205 26.76 -9.10 37.62
CA PHE A 205 25.94 -8.42 36.63
C PHE A 205 25.30 -7.15 37.20
N VAL A 206 25.63 -6.00 36.62
CA VAL A 206 25.02 -4.71 36.96
C VAL A 206 23.71 -4.57 36.18
N GLN A 207 22.57 -4.66 36.87
CA GLN A 207 21.25 -4.71 36.21
C GLN A 207 20.89 -3.38 35.53
N LYS A 208 21.06 -2.25 36.22
CA LYS A 208 20.79 -0.91 35.68
C LYS A 208 22.07 -0.17 35.34
N ALA A 209 22.82 -0.74 34.40
CA ALA A 209 24.07 -0.15 33.96
C ALA A 209 23.85 0.90 32.86
N ARG A 210 24.60 2.00 32.95
CA ARG A 210 24.95 2.83 31.80
C ARG A 210 26.33 2.43 31.31
N HIS A 211 26.49 2.33 30.00
CA HIS A 211 27.79 2.10 29.38
C HIS A 211 28.38 3.45 29.01
N ILE A 212 29.36 3.91 29.80
CA ILE A 212 30.06 5.17 29.58
C ILE A 212 31.50 4.88 29.20
N GLU A 213 32.01 5.57 28.19
CA GLU A 213 33.38 5.35 27.72
C GLU A 213 34.12 6.67 27.54
N VAL A 214 35.43 6.68 27.77
CA VAL A 214 36.25 7.90 27.73
C VAL A 214 37.27 7.80 26.60
N GLN A 215 37.26 8.81 25.73
CA GLN A 215 38.22 8.92 24.64
C GLN A 215 39.58 9.39 25.18
N LEU A 216 40.65 8.67 24.88
CA LEU A 216 42.03 9.05 25.13
C LEU A 216 42.75 9.42 23.82
N LEU A 217 43.71 10.34 23.94
CA LEU A 217 44.69 10.65 22.91
C LEU A 217 46.04 10.90 23.59
N GLY A 218 47.02 10.05 23.29
CA GLY A 218 48.39 10.17 23.80
C GLY A 218 49.41 10.31 22.68
N ASP A 219 50.56 10.95 22.95
CA ASP A 219 51.68 11.05 22.00
C ASP A 219 52.90 10.21 22.43
N LYS A 220 53.97 10.26 21.62
CA LYS A 220 55.24 9.57 21.89
C LYS A 220 56.13 10.31 22.90
N HIS A 221 55.70 11.45 23.40
CA HIS A 221 56.45 12.35 24.29
C HIS A 221 55.94 12.29 25.74
N GLY A 222 54.97 11.41 26.01
CA GLY A 222 54.40 11.20 27.34
C GLY A 222 53.20 12.10 27.66
N ASN A 223 52.72 12.89 26.69
CA ASN A 223 51.50 13.66 26.87
C ASN A 223 50.27 12.77 26.65
N LEU A 224 49.25 12.94 27.48
CA LEU A 224 48.00 12.19 27.43
C LEU A 224 46.84 13.09 27.87
N VAL A 225 45.81 13.16 27.03
CA VAL A 225 44.56 13.89 27.33
C VAL A 225 43.35 12.99 27.12
N HIS A 226 42.26 13.30 27.83
CA HIS A 226 40.94 12.77 27.50
C HIS A 226 40.18 13.75 26.61
N LEU A 227 39.34 13.24 25.70
CA LEU A 227 38.41 14.03 24.88
C LEU A 227 36.96 13.87 25.34
N PHE A 228 36.77 13.82 26.67
CA PHE A 228 35.51 13.59 27.35
C PHE A 228 34.95 12.18 27.12
N GLU A 229 33.76 11.97 27.67
CA GLU A 229 33.03 10.71 27.63
C GLU A 229 31.98 10.64 26.51
N ARG A 230 31.60 9.42 26.17
CA ARG A 230 30.44 9.07 25.36
C ARG A 230 29.50 8.17 26.16
N ASP A 231 28.21 8.34 25.96
CA ASP A 231 27.18 7.44 26.45
C ASP A 231 26.79 6.46 25.33
N CYS A 232 27.11 5.19 25.55
CA CYS A 232 26.85 4.09 24.64
C CYS A 232 25.86 3.07 25.27
N SER A 233 25.03 3.53 26.21
CA SER A 233 24.06 2.70 26.93
C SER A 233 22.94 2.19 26.05
N VAL A 234 22.66 2.85 24.92
CA VAL A 234 21.59 2.42 24.02
C VAL A 234 22.05 1.21 23.20
N GLN A 235 21.72 0.02 23.71
CA GLN A 235 22.20 -1.27 23.21
C GLN A 235 21.06 -2.25 22.95
N ARG A 236 21.24 -3.15 21.98
CA ARG A 236 20.39 -4.33 21.77
C ARG A 236 21.25 -5.57 21.88
N ARG A 237 20.91 -6.52 22.77
CA ARG A 237 21.71 -7.73 23.00
C ARG A 237 23.21 -7.43 23.18
N HIS A 238 23.51 -6.42 24.00
CA HIS A 238 24.87 -5.92 24.28
C HIS A 238 25.66 -5.36 23.08
N GLN A 239 24.99 -5.06 21.97
CA GLN A 239 25.59 -4.32 20.85
C GLN A 239 25.12 -2.87 20.89
N LYS A 240 26.06 -1.93 20.84
CA LYS A 240 25.76 -0.49 20.72
C LYS A 240 24.85 -0.25 19.52
N VAL A 241 23.94 0.71 19.60
CA VAL A 241 23.05 1.11 18.50
C VAL A 241 23.08 2.62 18.25
N VAL A 242 23.03 3.40 19.33
CA VAL A 242 23.07 4.87 19.32
C VAL A 242 24.08 5.34 20.36
N GLU A 243 24.90 6.31 19.99
CA GLU A 243 25.94 6.86 20.86
C GLU A 243 25.77 8.37 20.98
N ILE A 244 26.04 8.91 22.17
CA ILE A 244 25.85 10.32 22.51
C ILE A 244 27.15 10.88 23.08
N ALA A 245 27.50 12.12 22.71
CA ALA A 245 28.56 12.86 23.38
C ALA A 245 28.11 14.31 23.68
N PRO A 246 28.47 14.90 24.84
CA PRO A 246 28.83 14.21 26.08
C PRO A 246 27.61 13.46 26.68
N ALA A 247 27.79 12.73 27.78
CA ALA A 247 26.70 12.03 28.45
C ALA A 247 25.71 13.03 29.10
N LEU A 248 24.43 12.99 28.71
CA LEU A 248 23.41 14.01 29.04
C LEU A 248 23.13 14.16 30.54
N ALA A 249 22.88 13.05 31.23
CA ALA A 249 22.43 13.02 32.62
C ALA A 249 23.44 12.31 33.54
N LEU A 250 24.73 12.64 33.41
CA LEU A 250 25.80 12.09 34.25
C LEU A 250 26.20 13.12 35.32
N ASP A 251 26.23 12.71 36.59
CA ASP A 251 26.70 13.55 37.70
C ASP A 251 28.13 14.03 37.44
N ASP A 252 28.41 15.31 37.68
CA ASP A 252 29.71 15.91 37.34
C ASP A 252 30.87 15.29 38.12
N ASN A 253 30.64 14.81 39.36
CA ASN A 253 31.69 14.13 40.13
C ASN A 253 31.98 12.74 39.57
N VAL A 254 30.93 12.02 39.17
CA VAL A 254 31.07 10.71 38.50
C VAL A 254 31.79 10.89 37.16
N ARG A 255 31.41 11.90 36.37
CA ARG A 255 32.10 12.26 35.12
C ARG A 255 33.58 12.52 35.40
N GLN A 256 33.92 13.41 36.32
CA GLN A 256 35.33 13.72 36.60
C GLN A 256 36.10 12.49 37.06
N SER A 257 35.49 11.64 37.88
CA SER A 257 36.13 10.40 38.36
C SER A 257 36.38 9.39 37.22
N LEU A 258 35.45 9.28 36.26
CA LEU A 258 35.64 8.45 35.05
C LEU A 258 36.78 8.97 34.19
N LEU A 259 36.86 10.29 33.99
CA LEU A 259 37.89 10.94 33.20
C LEU A 259 39.28 10.76 33.83
N ASP A 260 39.38 10.94 35.16
CA ASP A 260 40.62 10.74 35.92
C ASP A 260 41.04 9.27 35.92
N ALA A 261 40.09 8.34 36.06
CA ALA A 261 40.34 6.90 36.00
C ALA A 261 40.87 6.46 34.62
N ALA A 262 40.28 6.97 33.53
CA ALA A 262 40.75 6.69 32.18
C ALA A 262 42.18 7.20 31.95
N LEU A 263 42.50 8.40 32.43
CA LEU A 263 43.86 8.94 32.39
C LEU A 263 44.83 8.12 33.25
N ALA A 264 44.41 7.64 34.42
CA ALA A 264 45.24 6.79 35.29
C ALA A 264 45.61 5.48 34.58
N ILE A 265 44.62 4.79 33.98
CA ILE A 265 44.85 3.58 33.17
C ILE A 265 45.80 3.88 32.01
N GLY A 266 45.55 4.97 31.27
CA GLY A 266 46.41 5.34 30.14
C GLY A 266 47.85 5.63 30.54
N ARG A 267 48.08 6.28 31.70
CA ARG A 267 49.43 6.54 32.23
C ARG A 267 50.15 5.26 32.64
N GLU A 268 49.44 4.30 33.25
CA GLU A 268 50.00 3.02 33.70
C GLU A 268 50.56 2.16 32.55
N VAL A 269 49.98 2.27 31.35
CA VAL A 269 50.48 1.58 30.14
C VAL A 269 51.38 2.46 29.27
N GLY A 270 51.57 3.74 29.59
CA GLY A 270 52.23 4.68 28.69
C GLY A 270 51.50 4.79 27.35
N TYR A 271 50.17 4.96 27.39
CA TYR A 271 49.30 4.89 26.23
C TYR A 271 49.66 5.95 25.18
N GLN A 272 49.77 5.52 23.91
CA GLN A 272 50.01 6.39 22.77
C GLN A 272 48.93 6.20 21.71
N ASN A 273 48.73 7.21 20.85
CA ASN A 273 47.69 7.25 19.82
C ASN A 273 46.27 7.36 20.43
N ALA A 274 45.22 7.11 19.64
CA ALA A 274 43.85 7.13 20.13
C ALA A 274 43.46 5.80 20.78
N GLY A 275 42.63 5.86 21.83
CA GLY A 275 42.06 4.69 22.50
C GLY A 275 40.85 5.05 23.31
N THR A 276 40.10 4.06 23.77
CA THR A 276 38.92 4.28 24.61
C THR A 276 38.96 3.38 25.82
N VAL A 277 38.65 3.94 27.00
CA VAL A 277 38.43 3.19 28.23
C VAL A 277 36.93 3.08 28.48
N GLU A 278 36.40 1.86 28.60
CA GLU A 278 34.97 1.60 28.79
C GLU A 278 34.63 1.27 30.25
N PHE A 279 33.50 1.80 30.73
CA PHE A 279 33.00 1.65 32.09
C PHE A 279 31.52 1.29 32.12
N LEU A 280 31.11 0.52 33.14
CA LEU A 280 29.71 0.44 33.55
C LEU A 280 29.49 1.39 34.73
N VAL A 281 28.51 2.26 34.63
CA VAL A 281 28.03 3.11 35.72
C VAL A 281 26.72 2.54 36.23
N ASP A 282 26.69 2.18 37.52
CA ASP A 282 25.47 1.73 38.19
C ASP A 282 24.58 2.96 38.49
N GLN A 283 23.38 3.00 37.91
CA GLN A 283 22.46 4.13 38.13
C GLN A 283 21.94 4.21 39.57
N ASP A 284 21.82 3.09 40.29
CA ASP A 284 21.22 3.08 41.62
C ASP A 284 22.24 3.51 42.69
N GLU A 285 23.50 3.08 42.56
CA GLU A 285 24.56 3.37 43.53
C GLU A 285 25.47 4.54 43.14
N GLY A 286 25.49 4.96 41.87
CA GLY A 286 26.41 5.98 41.34
C GLY A 286 27.86 5.54 41.23
N ASN A 287 28.15 4.26 41.51
CA ASN A 287 29.47 3.64 41.36
C ASN A 287 29.77 3.34 39.89
N PHE A 288 31.03 3.42 39.48
CA PHE A 288 31.47 3.00 38.15
C PHE A 288 32.53 1.91 38.24
N TYR A 289 32.60 1.08 37.21
CA TYR A 289 33.52 -0.04 37.13
C TYR A 289 34.12 -0.16 35.74
N PHE A 290 35.43 -0.34 35.67
CA PHE A 290 36.16 -0.60 34.44
C PHE A 290 35.71 -1.93 33.79
N ILE A 291 35.57 -1.93 32.46
CA ILE A 291 35.24 -3.12 31.66
C ILE A 291 36.41 -3.53 30.77
N GLU A 292 36.83 -2.64 29.88
CA GLU A 292 37.85 -2.93 28.86
C GLU A 292 38.49 -1.63 28.35
N VAL A 293 39.66 -1.77 27.71
CA VAL A 293 40.23 -0.72 26.86
C VAL A 293 40.11 -1.20 25.42
N ASN A 294 39.64 -0.32 24.55
CA ASN A 294 39.68 -0.52 23.11
C ASN A 294 40.91 0.25 22.59
N PRO A 295 42.05 -0.42 22.32
CA PRO A 295 43.32 0.25 22.02
C PRO A 295 43.39 0.70 20.54
N ARG A 296 42.35 1.38 20.07
CA ARG A 296 42.12 1.80 18.68
C ARG A 296 41.07 2.89 18.60
N ILE A 297 40.84 3.41 17.39
CA ILE A 297 39.65 4.22 17.12
C ILE A 297 38.36 3.39 17.20
N GLN A 298 37.24 4.03 17.53
CA GLN A 298 35.92 3.40 17.59
C GLN A 298 34.97 3.98 16.52
N VAL A 299 33.87 3.28 16.29
CA VAL A 299 32.87 3.65 15.27
C VAL A 299 32.26 5.02 15.59
N GLU A 300 32.05 5.28 16.87
CA GLU A 300 31.45 6.44 17.53
C GLU A 300 32.42 7.58 17.83
N HIS A 301 33.67 7.54 17.36
CA HIS A 301 34.59 8.67 17.47
C HIS A 301 33.98 9.98 16.93
N THR A 302 33.08 9.89 15.95
CA THR A 302 32.46 11.03 15.27
C THR A 302 31.69 11.94 16.23
N VAL A 303 31.02 11.41 17.26
CA VAL A 303 30.30 12.28 18.21
C VAL A 303 31.27 13.08 19.08
N THR A 304 32.43 12.51 19.42
CA THR A 304 33.50 13.22 20.13
C THR A 304 34.11 14.31 19.27
N GLU A 305 34.40 14.04 18.00
CA GLU A 305 34.91 15.06 17.06
C GLU A 305 33.91 16.22 16.92
N GLU A 306 32.60 15.93 16.80
CA GLU A 306 31.57 16.95 16.63
C GLU A 306 31.41 17.89 17.84
N VAL A 307 31.63 17.39 19.06
CA VAL A 307 31.51 18.21 20.27
C VAL A 307 32.83 18.86 20.69
N THR A 308 33.98 18.27 20.38
CA THR A 308 35.29 18.81 20.77
C THR A 308 35.96 19.65 19.69
N GLY A 309 35.63 19.41 18.42
CA GLY A 309 36.32 20.00 17.27
C GLY A 309 37.69 19.39 16.97
N VAL A 310 38.10 18.35 17.70
CA VAL A 310 39.38 17.64 17.50
C VAL A 310 39.19 16.56 16.44
N ASP A 311 39.98 16.58 15.36
CA ASP A 311 40.02 15.48 14.38
C ASP A 311 40.91 14.35 14.92
N LEU A 312 40.26 13.26 15.34
CA LEU A 312 40.92 12.12 15.96
C LEU A 312 41.81 11.39 14.96
N VAL A 313 41.34 11.13 13.74
CA VAL A 313 42.10 10.38 12.73
C VAL A 313 43.33 11.18 12.25
N LYS A 314 43.20 12.50 12.10
CA LYS A 314 44.33 13.38 11.82
C LYS A 314 45.37 13.28 12.93
N SER A 315 44.92 13.39 14.17
CA SER A 315 45.78 13.28 15.35
C SER A 315 46.47 11.92 15.43
N GLN A 316 45.78 10.82 15.13
CA GLN A 316 46.36 9.48 15.10
C GLN A 316 47.54 9.39 14.10
N ILE A 317 47.38 9.94 12.90
CA ILE A 317 48.41 9.90 11.85
C ILE A 317 49.60 10.78 12.25
N LEU A 318 49.36 12.01 12.73
CA LEU A 318 50.42 12.93 13.15
C LEU A 318 51.22 12.39 14.34
N VAL A 319 50.54 11.82 15.35
CA VAL A 319 51.20 11.14 16.47
C VAL A 319 52.04 9.96 15.98
N ALA A 320 51.56 9.21 14.99
CA ALA A 320 52.33 8.12 14.41
C ALA A 320 53.62 8.62 13.71
N GLN A 321 53.58 9.79 13.06
CA GLN A 321 54.76 10.51 12.50
C GLN A 321 55.72 11.05 13.58
N GLY A 322 55.28 11.09 14.84
CA GLY A 322 56.03 11.54 16.00
C GLY A 322 55.74 12.96 16.45
N ALA A 323 54.67 13.59 15.98
CA ALA A 323 54.20 14.89 16.49
C ALA A 323 53.82 14.78 17.98
N ALA A 324 54.09 15.85 18.74
CA ALA A 324 53.58 16.01 20.09
C ALA A 324 52.14 16.56 20.04
N LEU A 325 51.36 16.37 21.10
CA LEU A 325 49.97 16.88 21.14
C LEU A 325 49.88 18.40 21.02
N ASP A 326 50.92 19.13 21.45
CA ASP A 326 51.02 20.59 21.37
C ASP A 326 51.53 21.11 20.01
N ASP A 327 51.78 20.22 19.04
CA ASP A 327 52.09 20.58 17.65
C ASP A 327 50.96 21.45 17.08
N GLU A 328 51.29 22.49 16.30
CA GLU A 328 50.33 23.45 15.76
C GLU A 328 49.22 22.77 14.93
N GLU A 329 49.51 21.62 14.30
CA GLU A 329 48.54 20.88 13.53
C GLU A 329 47.55 20.04 14.36
N ILE A 330 47.87 19.75 15.63
CA ILE A 330 47.01 19.04 16.59
C ILE A 330 46.36 20.05 17.55
N GLY A 331 47.16 20.96 18.13
CA GLY A 331 46.70 22.10 18.90
C GLY A 331 46.26 21.82 20.33
N LEU A 332 46.79 20.78 20.98
CA LEU A 332 46.42 20.35 22.34
C LEU A 332 47.61 20.45 23.30
N SER A 333 47.87 21.65 23.83
CA SER A 333 48.97 21.90 24.77
C SER A 333 48.71 21.30 26.16
N SER A 334 47.45 21.18 26.57
CA SER A 334 47.05 20.57 27.84
C SER A 334 45.60 20.10 27.85
N GLN A 335 45.21 19.39 28.92
CA GLN A 335 43.80 19.01 29.14
C GLN A 335 42.83 20.20 29.17
N ALA A 336 43.31 21.42 29.50
CA ALA A 336 42.48 22.63 29.57
C ALA A 336 42.03 23.17 28.20
N ASP A 337 42.68 22.73 27.11
CA ASP A 337 42.33 23.10 25.74
C ASP A 337 41.14 22.30 25.21
N VAL A 338 40.87 21.13 25.81
CA VAL A 338 39.76 20.26 25.44
C VAL A 338 38.46 20.78 26.06
N ARG A 339 37.47 21.12 25.23
CA ARG A 339 36.14 21.56 25.66
C ARG A 339 35.06 20.93 24.79
N THR A 340 33.89 20.68 25.36
CA THR A 340 32.71 20.24 24.60
C THR A 340 31.81 21.43 24.25
N GLN A 341 31.20 21.40 23.07
CA GLN A 341 30.19 22.36 22.63
C GLN A 341 28.91 21.63 22.21
N GLY A 342 27.86 21.80 23.00
CA GLY A 342 26.56 21.17 22.75
C GLY A 342 26.62 19.64 22.87
N PHE A 343 25.82 18.97 22.05
CA PHE A 343 25.65 17.52 22.04
C PHE A 343 25.70 16.98 20.61
N ALA A 344 26.18 15.76 20.46
CA ALA A 344 26.13 14.99 19.22
C ALA A 344 25.53 13.61 19.48
N ILE A 345 24.75 13.12 18.51
CA ILE A 345 24.14 11.79 18.49
C ILE A 345 24.57 11.09 17.21
N GLN A 346 25.06 9.86 17.31
CA GLN A 346 25.29 9.00 16.16
C GLN A 346 24.24 7.89 16.09
N CYS A 347 23.74 7.64 14.88
CA CYS A 347 22.96 6.46 14.55
C CYS A 347 23.58 5.74 13.35
N ARG A 348 23.55 4.41 13.40
CA ARG A 348 23.98 3.57 12.27
C ARG A 348 22.78 3.12 11.46
N VAL A 349 22.71 3.57 10.21
CA VAL A 349 21.69 3.08 9.27
C VAL A 349 22.20 1.78 8.66
N THR A 350 21.50 0.67 8.94
CA THR A 350 21.85 -0.68 8.50
C THR A 350 20.75 -1.26 7.60
N THR A 351 21.03 -2.41 6.96
CA THR A 351 20.01 -3.19 6.22
C THR A 351 19.18 -4.11 7.09
N GLU A 352 19.34 -4.08 8.42
CA GLU A 352 18.59 -4.92 9.34
C GLU A 352 17.10 -4.54 9.32
N ASP A 353 16.22 -5.53 9.15
CA ASP A 353 14.78 -5.32 9.16
C ASP A 353 14.22 -5.48 10.58
N PRO A 354 13.79 -4.40 11.27
CA PRO A 354 13.25 -4.51 12.62
C PRO A 354 11.89 -5.24 12.66
N GLY A 355 11.21 -5.40 11.52
CA GLY A 355 10.01 -6.23 11.39
C GLY A 355 10.30 -7.73 11.29
N ASN A 356 11.58 -8.12 11.21
CA ASN A 356 12.02 -9.50 11.06
C ASN A 356 13.26 -9.79 11.94
N ASP A 357 13.15 -9.53 13.25
CA ASP A 357 14.20 -9.66 14.28
C ASP A 357 15.58 -9.08 13.91
N PHE A 358 15.60 -7.99 13.14
CA PHE A 358 16.81 -7.30 12.67
C PHE A 358 17.68 -8.18 11.77
N MET A 359 17.09 -9.15 11.08
CA MET A 359 17.77 -9.89 10.04
C MET A 359 18.26 -8.93 8.94
N PRO A 360 19.55 -8.93 8.57
CA PRO A 360 20.03 -8.07 7.51
C PRO A 360 19.42 -8.43 6.16
N ASP A 361 18.87 -7.44 5.47
CA ASP A 361 18.44 -7.55 4.09
C ASP A 361 19.62 -7.38 3.14
N TYR A 362 19.54 -8.03 1.97
CA TYR A 362 20.62 -8.08 0.99
C TYR A 362 20.08 -7.80 -0.41
N GLY A 363 20.98 -7.38 -1.30
CA GLY A 363 20.64 -7.11 -2.69
C GLY A 363 21.04 -5.72 -3.14
N ARG A 364 20.40 -5.25 -4.21
CA ARG A 364 20.78 -4.00 -4.87
C ARG A 364 20.05 -2.82 -4.25
N VAL A 365 20.79 -1.81 -3.82
CA VAL A 365 20.24 -0.50 -3.48
C VAL A 365 19.82 0.20 -4.78
N SER A 366 18.54 0.17 -5.13
CA SER A 366 18.03 0.76 -6.37
C SER A 366 18.05 2.29 -6.35
N HIS A 367 17.85 2.88 -5.17
CA HIS A 367 17.92 4.31 -4.98
C HIS A 367 18.46 4.66 -3.61
N TYR A 368 19.44 5.56 -3.57
CA TYR A 368 19.99 6.13 -2.35
C TYR A 368 19.98 7.66 -2.45
N ARG A 369 19.25 8.30 -1.54
CA ARG A 369 19.34 9.74 -1.28
C ARG A 369 19.63 9.96 0.18
N SER A 370 20.81 10.53 0.44
CA SER A 370 21.20 10.99 1.77
C SER A 370 20.41 12.22 2.21
N ALA A 371 20.34 12.42 3.52
CA ALA A 371 19.92 13.69 4.11
C ALA A 371 21.13 14.59 4.33
N ALA A 372 20.94 15.91 4.37
CA ALA A 372 22.03 16.88 4.49
C ALA A 372 21.60 18.12 5.29
N GLY A 373 22.45 19.14 5.39
CA GLY A 373 22.13 20.41 6.04
C GLY A 373 22.88 20.64 7.35
N MET A 374 22.63 21.79 7.98
CA MET A 374 23.39 22.25 9.14
C MET A 374 23.36 21.25 10.31
N GLY A 375 24.54 20.93 10.83
CA GLY A 375 24.70 20.06 11.99
C GLY A 375 24.45 18.57 11.70
N VAL A 376 24.53 18.15 10.44
CA VAL A 376 24.48 16.74 10.03
C VAL A 376 25.81 16.37 9.38
N ARG A 377 26.43 15.31 9.87
CA ARG A 377 27.62 14.65 9.31
C ARG A 377 27.26 13.25 8.85
N LEU A 378 27.81 12.83 7.71
CA LEU A 378 27.59 11.51 7.12
C LEU A 378 28.91 10.81 6.78
N ASP A 379 29.07 9.61 7.30
CA ASP A 379 30.17 8.71 6.99
C ASP A 379 29.59 7.45 6.33
N ALA A 380 29.57 7.46 4.99
CA ALA A 380 28.95 6.42 4.18
C ALA A 380 29.89 5.22 3.97
N GLY A 381 29.36 4.01 4.17
CA GLY A 381 29.99 2.75 3.80
C GLY A 381 29.48 2.27 2.45
N SER A 382 28.58 1.29 2.45
CA SER A 382 28.00 0.68 1.24
C SER A 382 26.75 1.39 0.73
N ALA A 383 26.74 2.72 0.74
CA ALA A 383 25.55 3.54 0.51
C ALA A 383 25.63 4.41 -0.75
N PHE A 384 25.24 3.86 -1.90
CA PHE A 384 25.06 4.60 -3.15
C PHE A 384 24.05 3.90 -4.07
N SER A 385 23.46 4.64 -5.01
CA SER A 385 22.53 4.06 -5.99
C SER A 385 23.27 3.06 -6.88
N GLY A 386 22.80 1.82 -6.92
CA GLY A 386 23.42 0.70 -7.63
C GLY A 386 24.32 -0.18 -6.76
N ALA A 387 24.60 0.19 -5.50
CA ALA A 387 25.38 -0.62 -4.57
C ALA A 387 24.75 -2.01 -4.37
N VAL A 388 25.58 -3.03 -4.16
CA VAL A 388 25.14 -4.40 -3.86
C VAL A 388 25.57 -4.73 -2.45
N VAL A 389 24.59 -4.96 -1.57
CA VAL A 389 24.81 -5.39 -0.18
C VAL A 389 24.90 -6.91 -0.17
N ASN A 390 26.07 -7.43 0.22
CA ASN A 390 26.36 -8.87 0.26
C ASN A 390 26.26 -9.42 1.69
N PRO A 391 25.96 -10.73 1.86
CA PRO A 391 25.84 -11.37 3.18
C PRO A 391 27.16 -11.67 3.90
N TYR A 392 28.29 -11.26 3.34
CA TYR A 392 29.61 -11.62 3.86
C TYR A 392 30.11 -10.66 4.95
N TYR A 393 29.59 -9.44 5.01
CA TYR A 393 30.10 -8.34 5.84
C TYR A 393 29.01 -7.76 6.75
N ASP A 394 29.36 -6.72 7.50
CA ASP A 394 28.41 -5.95 8.28
C ASP A 394 27.33 -5.29 7.41
N SER A 395 26.16 -5.06 8.02
CA SER A 395 24.97 -4.52 7.37
C SER A 395 24.97 -2.99 7.23
N LEU A 396 26.10 -2.32 7.53
CA LEU A 396 26.20 -0.87 7.59
C LEU A 396 26.09 -0.23 6.21
N LEU A 397 25.14 0.71 6.07
CA LEU A 397 25.02 1.58 4.91
C LEU A 397 25.73 2.92 5.17
N VAL A 398 25.31 3.64 6.20
CA VAL A 398 25.84 4.98 6.52
C VAL A 398 25.72 5.27 8.01
N LYS A 399 26.75 5.89 8.57
CA LYS A 399 26.69 6.50 9.90
C LYS A 399 26.17 7.93 9.76
N VAL A 400 25.19 8.26 10.58
CA VAL A 400 24.62 9.59 10.66
C VAL A 400 25.02 10.17 12.00
N THR A 401 25.63 11.36 12.01
CA THR A 401 25.93 12.09 13.23
C THR A 401 25.21 13.43 13.18
N ALA A 402 24.41 13.74 14.20
CA ALA A 402 23.69 15.00 14.31
C ALA A 402 24.15 15.76 15.55
N ARG A 403 24.55 17.02 15.39
CA ARG A 403 24.94 17.90 16.49
C ARG A 403 23.91 18.98 16.77
N GLY A 404 23.82 19.46 18.00
CA GLY A 404 22.94 20.54 18.45
C GLY A 404 23.46 21.23 19.70
N THR A 405 23.09 22.48 19.91
CA THR A 405 23.46 23.22 21.15
C THR A 405 22.79 22.63 22.39
N ARG A 406 21.58 22.10 22.23
CA ARG A 406 20.88 21.29 23.25
C ARG A 406 20.70 19.88 22.72
N PHE A 407 20.61 18.90 23.61
CA PHE A 407 20.41 17.50 23.23
C PHE A 407 19.14 17.30 22.37
N VAL A 408 18.03 17.93 22.75
CA VAL A 408 16.78 17.89 21.97
C VAL A 408 16.95 18.44 20.55
N ASP A 409 17.84 19.40 20.32
CA ASP A 409 18.10 19.93 18.98
C ASP A 409 18.90 18.93 18.14
N ALA A 410 19.85 18.21 18.75
CA ALA A 410 20.56 17.11 18.10
C ALA A 410 19.60 15.95 17.76
N ALA A 411 18.72 15.57 18.69
CA ALA A 411 17.72 14.51 18.49
C ALA A 411 16.72 14.87 17.37
N ARG A 412 16.19 16.10 17.35
CA ARG A 412 15.31 16.58 16.27
C ARG A 412 16.01 16.64 14.91
N ARG A 413 17.29 17.01 14.88
CA ARG A 413 18.09 16.97 13.64
C ARG A 413 18.30 15.53 13.17
N MET A 414 18.57 14.60 14.09
CA MET A 414 18.66 13.17 13.79
C MET A 414 17.33 12.64 13.24
N GLU A 415 16.22 12.92 13.90
CA GLU A 415 14.88 12.51 13.45
C GLU A 415 14.61 13.02 12.03
N ARG A 416 14.81 14.32 11.78
CA ARG A 416 14.62 14.94 10.46
C ARG A 416 15.52 14.30 9.41
N CYS A 417 16.78 14.05 9.74
CA CYS A 417 17.74 13.38 8.86
C CYS A 417 17.26 11.96 8.47
N LEU A 418 16.87 11.15 9.46
CA LEU A 418 16.31 9.81 9.26
C LEU A 418 15.02 9.82 8.43
N GLN A 419 14.15 10.82 8.62
CA GLN A 419 12.93 10.99 7.83
C GLN A 419 13.20 11.43 6.38
N GLU A 420 14.30 12.15 6.10
CA GLU A 420 14.67 12.64 4.76
C GLU A 420 15.31 11.56 3.88
N PHE A 421 15.98 10.57 4.49
CA PHE A 421 16.59 9.45 3.79
C PHE A 421 15.59 8.73 2.88
N ARG A 422 16.03 8.44 1.66
CA ARG A 422 15.31 7.56 0.72
C ARG A 422 16.26 6.46 0.28
N ILE A 423 16.10 5.30 0.90
CA ILE A 423 16.83 4.07 0.58
C ILE A 423 15.80 3.08 0.06
N ARG A 424 16.04 2.53 -1.14
CA ARG A 424 15.17 1.58 -1.83
C ARG A 424 15.98 0.40 -2.34
N GLY A 425 15.30 -0.74 -2.52
CA GLY A 425 15.89 -2.00 -2.96
C GLY A 425 16.29 -2.93 -1.80
N VAL A 426 16.52 -2.37 -0.61
CA VAL A 426 16.72 -3.12 0.65
C VAL A 426 15.93 -2.47 1.79
N LYS A 427 15.57 -3.25 2.81
CA LYS A 427 15.04 -2.78 4.10
C LYS A 427 16.12 -2.06 4.90
N THR A 428 15.67 -1.28 5.89
CA THR A 428 16.57 -0.52 6.76
C THR A 428 16.01 -0.40 8.16
N ASN A 429 16.89 -0.26 9.16
CA ASN A 429 16.51 -0.02 10.56
C ASN A 429 15.98 1.41 10.86
N ILE A 430 15.91 2.31 9.87
CA ILE A 430 15.46 3.71 10.03
C ILE A 430 14.16 3.88 10.83
N PRO A 431 13.07 3.11 10.58
CA PRO A 431 11.83 3.27 11.34
C PRO A 431 12.00 3.03 12.84
N PHE A 432 12.86 2.09 13.22
CA PHE A 432 13.21 1.81 14.60
C PHE A 432 14.05 2.96 15.20
N LEU A 433 15.06 3.44 14.47
CA LEU A 433 15.87 4.58 14.93
C LEU A 433 15.03 5.84 15.17
N ILE A 434 14.05 6.15 14.31
CA ILE A 434 13.13 7.28 14.52
C ILE A 434 12.35 7.12 15.83
N ARG A 435 11.80 5.93 16.10
CA ARG A 435 11.08 5.65 17.36
C ARG A 435 11.97 5.80 18.58
N LEU A 436 13.22 5.36 18.47
CA LEU A 436 14.20 5.44 19.54
C LEU A 436 14.57 6.88 19.86
N VAL A 437 14.97 7.68 18.87
CA VAL A 437 15.42 9.07 19.12
C VAL A 437 14.29 10.03 19.49
N THR A 438 13.04 9.59 19.36
CA THR A 438 11.83 10.34 19.78
C THR A 438 11.19 9.78 21.06
N ASN A 439 11.77 8.74 21.65
CA ASN A 439 11.30 8.17 22.91
C ASN A 439 11.62 9.11 24.09
N GLU A 440 10.69 9.22 25.03
CA GLU A 440 10.80 10.13 26.19
C GLU A 440 11.99 9.78 27.08
N GLU A 441 12.21 8.50 27.39
CA GLU A 441 13.34 8.04 28.21
C GLU A 441 14.70 8.34 27.56
N PHE A 442 14.78 8.25 26.23
CA PHE A 442 15.97 8.66 25.47
C PHE A 442 16.19 10.18 25.53
N LEU A 443 15.12 10.96 25.38
CA LEU A 443 15.19 12.43 25.42
C LEU A 443 15.56 12.97 26.81
N GLU A 444 15.20 12.25 27.86
CA GLU A 444 15.52 12.58 29.26
C GLU A 444 16.89 12.06 29.70
N GLY A 445 17.53 11.16 28.93
CA GLY A 445 18.84 10.59 29.26
C GLY A 445 18.80 9.47 30.30
N GLY A 446 17.63 8.82 30.47
CA GLY A 446 17.42 7.74 31.44
C GLY A 446 17.85 6.35 30.97
N CYS A 447 18.25 6.20 29.70
CA CYS A 447 18.52 4.89 29.11
C CYS A 447 19.62 4.09 29.84
N THR A 448 19.34 2.81 30.08
CA THR A 448 20.31 1.79 30.52
C THR A 448 20.66 0.85 29.37
N THR A 449 21.64 -0.04 29.56
CA THR A 449 21.98 -1.11 28.60
C THR A 449 20.84 -2.07 28.29
N GLN A 450 19.76 -2.06 29.09
CA GLN A 450 18.56 -2.89 28.88
C GLN A 450 17.39 -2.12 28.26
N PHE A 451 17.53 -0.81 28.00
CA PHE A 451 16.44 0.07 27.53
C PHE A 451 15.70 -0.49 26.31
N ILE A 452 16.41 -0.89 25.26
CA ILE A 452 15.78 -1.41 24.04
C ILE A 452 15.03 -2.72 24.33
N ASP A 453 15.66 -3.63 25.07
CA ASP A 453 15.12 -4.95 25.39
C ASP A 453 13.88 -4.85 26.31
N GLN A 454 13.79 -3.81 27.14
CA GLN A 454 12.66 -3.53 28.05
C GLN A 454 11.57 -2.61 27.46
N THR A 455 11.73 -2.12 26.23
CA THR A 455 10.78 -1.16 25.62
C THR A 455 10.09 -1.73 24.36
N PRO A 456 9.08 -2.63 24.51
CA PRO A 456 8.36 -3.22 23.38
C PRO A 456 7.72 -2.21 22.41
N ALA A 457 7.44 -0.99 22.87
CA ALA A 457 6.85 0.07 22.05
C ALA A 457 7.77 0.50 20.89
N LEU A 458 9.09 0.33 20.99
CA LEU A 458 10.06 0.66 19.94
C LEU A 458 9.86 -0.20 18.67
N PHE A 459 9.33 -1.41 18.83
CA PHE A 459 9.11 -2.37 17.74
C PHE A 459 7.72 -2.22 17.07
N ARG A 460 6.88 -1.30 17.56
CA ARG A 460 5.58 -0.97 16.93
C ARG A 460 5.78 0.02 15.78
N LEU A 461 6.27 -0.51 14.67
CA LEU A 461 6.64 0.28 13.48
C LEU A 461 5.40 0.74 12.70
N PRO A 462 5.32 2.01 12.27
CA PRO A 462 4.24 2.47 11.40
C PRO A 462 4.36 1.84 10.00
N LYS A 463 3.24 1.34 9.45
CA LYS A 463 3.19 0.88 8.05
C LYS A 463 3.37 2.08 7.12
N ARG A 464 4.50 2.16 6.41
CA ARG A 464 4.74 3.20 5.39
C ARG A 464 3.74 3.03 4.25
N ARG A 465 2.99 4.09 3.92
CA ARG A 465 2.05 4.10 2.79
C ARG A 465 2.84 4.21 1.48
N ASP A 466 2.77 3.20 0.62
CA ASP A 466 3.49 3.14 -0.66
C ASP A 466 2.59 3.45 -1.86
N ARG A 467 1.80 4.52 -1.76
CA ARG A 467 0.79 4.89 -2.79
C ARG A 467 1.45 5.11 -4.16
N ALA A 468 2.57 5.83 -4.21
CA ALA A 468 3.26 6.16 -5.45
C ALA A 468 3.76 4.91 -6.20
N THR A 469 4.39 3.96 -5.52
CA THR A 469 4.85 2.73 -6.16
C THR A 469 3.66 1.91 -6.66
N ARG A 470 2.58 1.80 -5.87
CA ARG A 470 1.37 1.04 -6.27
C ARG A 470 0.70 1.61 -7.53
N VAL A 471 0.60 2.93 -7.65
CA VAL A 471 0.04 3.57 -8.85
C VAL A 471 0.97 3.40 -10.07
N LEU A 472 2.30 3.48 -9.88
CA LEU A 472 3.26 3.16 -10.94
C LEU A 472 3.16 1.69 -11.39
N THR A 473 2.95 0.76 -10.46
CA THR A 473 2.75 -0.67 -10.79
C THR A 473 1.50 -0.87 -11.66
N TYR A 474 0.42 -0.11 -11.43
CA TYR A 474 -0.75 -0.16 -12.31
C TYR A 474 -0.43 0.37 -13.71
N LEU A 475 0.23 1.53 -13.80
CA LEU A 475 0.66 2.09 -15.09
C LEU A 475 1.56 1.12 -15.84
N GLY A 476 2.57 0.55 -15.18
CA GLY A 476 3.44 -0.46 -15.74
C GLY A 476 2.66 -1.71 -16.20
N HIS A 477 1.68 -2.17 -15.41
CA HIS A 477 0.82 -3.28 -15.79
C HIS A 477 0.02 -2.96 -17.07
N THR A 478 -0.63 -1.80 -17.14
CA THR A 478 -1.43 -1.40 -18.31
C THR A 478 -0.55 -1.19 -19.54
N ILE A 479 0.65 -0.62 -19.38
CA ILE A 479 1.63 -0.44 -20.45
C ILE A 479 2.09 -1.79 -21.03
N VAL A 480 2.37 -2.79 -20.17
CA VAL A 480 2.88 -4.11 -20.60
C VAL A 480 1.76 -5.03 -21.10
N ASN A 481 0.63 -5.08 -20.40
CA ASN A 481 -0.41 -6.10 -20.61
C ASN A 481 -1.70 -5.57 -21.23
N GLY A 482 -1.84 -4.25 -21.38
CA GLY A 482 -3.09 -3.59 -21.73
C GLY A 482 -4.14 -3.65 -20.62
N ASN A 483 -5.23 -2.90 -20.80
CA ASN A 483 -6.42 -3.01 -19.94
C ASN A 483 -7.42 -3.98 -20.61
N PRO A 484 -7.85 -5.07 -19.92
CA PRO A 484 -8.78 -6.05 -20.48
C PRO A 484 -10.10 -5.48 -20.99
N SER A 485 -10.52 -4.31 -20.48
CA SER A 485 -11.79 -3.68 -20.90
C SER A 485 -11.72 -3.04 -22.28
N VAL A 486 -10.52 -2.76 -22.82
CA VAL A 486 -10.37 -2.03 -24.09
C VAL A 486 -9.36 -2.65 -25.05
N ARG A 487 -8.51 -3.59 -24.61
CA ARG A 487 -7.40 -4.13 -25.42
C ARG A 487 -7.85 -4.74 -26.75
N ASP A 488 -9.06 -5.31 -26.79
CA ASP A 488 -9.63 -6.01 -27.95
C ASP A 488 -10.58 -5.12 -28.76
N HIS A 489 -10.61 -3.81 -28.50
CA HIS A 489 -11.51 -2.83 -29.12
C HIS A 489 -10.75 -1.72 -29.85
N SER A 490 -11.45 -0.94 -30.68
CA SER A 490 -10.91 0.25 -31.33
C SER A 490 -10.41 1.26 -30.30
N ARG A 491 -9.14 1.66 -30.39
CA ARG A 491 -8.51 2.63 -29.46
C ARG A 491 -9.08 4.03 -29.68
N ALA A 492 -9.33 4.75 -28.59
CA ALA A 492 -9.65 6.18 -28.64
C ALA A 492 -8.50 6.98 -29.28
N ALA A 493 -8.82 7.87 -30.22
CA ALA A 493 -7.84 8.73 -30.87
C ALA A 493 -7.39 9.89 -29.98
N ARG A 494 -8.28 10.40 -29.13
CA ARG A 494 -8.01 11.54 -28.25
C ARG A 494 -7.24 11.11 -27.01
N ARG A 495 -6.16 11.84 -26.70
CA ARG A 495 -5.45 11.78 -25.41
C ARG A 495 -5.44 13.11 -24.67
N GLU A 496 -5.60 14.22 -25.38
CA GLU A 496 -5.65 15.55 -24.80
C GLU A 496 -6.84 15.70 -23.83
N PRO A 497 -6.66 16.39 -22.69
CA PRO A 497 -7.77 16.69 -21.79
C PRO A 497 -8.96 17.32 -22.49
N ALA A 498 -10.18 17.02 -22.03
CA ALA A 498 -11.38 17.68 -22.53
C ALA A 498 -11.35 19.17 -22.12
N PRO A 499 -11.82 20.10 -22.99
CA PRO A 499 -11.84 21.52 -22.68
C PRO A 499 -12.87 21.80 -21.59
N VAL A 500 -12.39 22.17 -20.39
CA VAL A 500 -13.26 22.51 -19.26
C VAL A 500 -13.86 23.91 -19.46
N PRO A 501 -15.19 24.09 -19.29
CA PRO A 501 -15.82 25.40 -19.38
C PRO A 501 -15.24 26.37 -18.35
N ARG A 502 -14.91 27.59 -18.77
CA ARG A 502 -14.34 28.61 -17.87
C ARG A 502 -15.40 29.09 -16.89
N VAL A 503 -15.15 28.98 -15.59
CA VAL A 503 -16.02 29.53 -14.55
C VAL A 503 -15.29 30.58 -13.72
N ASP A 504 -16.05 31.53 -13.19
CA ASP A 504 -15.53 32.47 -12.21
C ASP A 504 -15.59 31.86 -10.81
N TYR A 505 -14.42 31.51 -10.27
CA TYR A 505 -14.28 30.94 -8.93
C TYR A 505 -14.46 31.98 -7.82
N GLN A 506 -14.45 33.27 -8.12
CA GLN A 506 -14.63 34.34 -7.11
C GLN A 506 -16.11 34.61 -6.81
N SER A 507 -16.99 34.43 -7.80
CA SER A 507 -18.42 34.52 -7.58
C SER A 507 -18.92 33.37 -6.69
N PRO A 508 -19.93 33.57 -5.84
CA PRO A 508 -20.57 32.46 -5.14
C PRO A 508 -21.24 31.51 -6.13
N ILE A 509 -21.43 30.24 -5.74
CA ILE A 509 -22.26 29.30 -6.50
C ILE A 509 -23.72 29.75 -6.31
N PRO A 510 -24.53 29.90 -7.39
CA PRO A 510 -25.93 30.28 -7.26
C PRO A 510 -26.73 29.24 -6.48
N ASP A 511 -27.71 29.67 -5.69
CA ASP A 511 -28.66 28.75 -5.06
C ASP A 511 -29.47 28.03 -6.14
N GLY A 512 -29.74 26.74 -5.93
CA GLY A 512 -30.50 25.91 -6.86
C GLY A 512 -31.59 25.10 -6.15
N SER A 513 -32.09 24.07 -6.84
CA SER A 513 -33.15 23.19 -6.37
C SER A 513 -32.87 22.55 -5.01
N ARG A 514 -31.59 22.32 -4.67
CA ARG A 514 -31.22 21.74 -3.38
C ARG A 514 -31.39 22.69 -2.20
N GLN A 515 -31.03 23.97 -2.35
CA GLN A 515 -31.27 24.97 -1.31
C GLN A 515 -32.76 25.11 -1.03
N ILE A 516 -33.58 25.08 -2.09
CA ILE A 516 -35.04 25.12 -1.97
C ILE A 516 -35.57 23.88 -1.21
N LEU A 517 -35.06 22.68 -1.51
CA LEU A 517 -35.41 21.48 -0.75
C LEU A 517 -35.01 21.59 0.72
N GLN A 518 -33.81 22.08 1.01
CA GLN A 518 -33.32 22.26 2.37
C GLN A 518 -34.15 23.27 3.17
N GLU A 519 -34.67 24.31 2.51
CA GLU A 519 -35.54 25.30 3.14
C GLU A 519 -36.97 24.76 3.38
N LEU A 520 -37.55 24.08 2.40
CA LEU A 520 -38.96 23.68 2.42
C LEU A 520 -39.20 22.31 3.09
N GLY A 521 -38.21 21.42 3.04
CA GLY A 521 -38.37 19.99 3.30
C GLY A 521 -39.14 19.27 2.19
N PRO A 522 -39.05 17.93 2.09
CA PRO A 522 -39.55 17.16 0.95
C PRO A 522 -41.08 17.26 0.77
N VAL A 523 -41.84 17.39 1.86
CA VAL A 523 -43.31 17.48 1.82
C VAL A 523 -43.79 18.76 1.13
N LYS A 524 -43.22 19.93 1.47
CA LYS A 524 -43.61 21.21 0.86
C LYS A 524 -42.97 21.42 -0.51
N PHE A 525 -41.86 20.75 -0.78
CA PHE A 525 -41.15 20.83 -2.05
C PHE A 525 -42.01 20.36 -3.23
N GLY A 526 -42.85 19.33 -3.04
CA GLY A 526 -43.83 18.89 -4.06
C GLY A 526 -44.78 20.01 -4.49
N GLY A 527 -45.22 20.86 -3.56
CA GLY A 527 -46.03 22.04 -3.87
C GLY A 527 -45.27 23.09 -4.70
N TRP A 528 -44.00 23.35 -4.34
CA TRP A 528 -43.14 24.25 -5.11
C TRP A 528 -42.97 23.81 -6.56
N ILE A 529 -42.85 22.49 -6.80
CA ILE A 529 -42.79 21.93 -8.16
C ILE A 529 -44.09 22.23 -8.91
N SER A 530 -45.24 21.90 -8.31
CA SER A 530 -46.56 22.11 -8.93
C SER A 530 -46.86 23.59 -9.24
N ASP A 531 -46.28 24.52 -8.47
CA ASP A 531 -46.43 25.97 -8.69
C ASP A 531 -45.58 26.51 -9.86
N GLN A 532 -44.66 25.71 -10.43
CA GLN A 532 -43.82 26.16 -11.52
C GLN A 532 -44.60 26.25 -12.84
N GLN A 533 -44.55 27.43 -13.47
CA GLN A 533 -45.02 27.59 -14.86
C GLN A 533 -44.05 27.02 -15.89
N ARG A 534 -42.75 26.98 -15.58
CA ARG A 534 -41.73 26.38 -16.44
C ARG A 534 -41.78 24.86 -16.43
N LEU A 535 -41.31 24.21 -17.50
CA LEU A 535 -40.95 22.80 -17.45
C LEU A 535 -39.60 22.67 -16.72
N LEU A 536 -39.57 21.91 -15.64
CA LEU A 536 -38.33 21.58 -14.94
C LEU A 536 -37.59 20.44 -15.66
N LEU A 537 -36.26 20.49 -15.69
CA LEU A 537 -35.44 19.50 -16.40
C LEU A 537 -34.44 18.80 -15.49
N THR A 538 -34.42 17.48 -15.57
CA THR A 538 -33.42 16.59 -14.97
C THR A 538 -32.37 16.21 -16.00
N ASP A 539 -31.09 16.42 -15.70
CA ASP A 539 -30.00 15.96 -16.57
C ASP A 539 -29.59 14.51 -16.23
N THR A 540 -29.72 13.59 -17.19
CA THR A 540 -29.34 12.18 -17.04
C THR A 540 -27.92 11.85 -17.51
N THR A 541 -27.14 12.86 -17.92
CA THR A 541 -25.81 12.68 -18.54
C THR A 541 -24.83 11.92 -17.63
N PHE A 542 -24.94 12.09 -16.31
CA PHE A 542 -24.07 11.46 -15.31
C PHE A 542 -24.44 10.00 -15.00
N ARG A 543 -25.59 9.50 -15.47
CA ARG A 543 -26.11 8.16 -15.15
C ARG A 543 -26.68 7.45 -16.37
N ASP A 544 -27.92 7.75 -16.76
CA ASP A 544 -28.62 6.93 -17.75
C ASP A 544 -28.08 7.07 -19.17
N ALA A 545 -27.58 8.25 -19.51
CA ALA A 545 -27.07 8.53 -20.83
C ALA A 545 -25.88 7.63 -21.18
N HIS A 546 -24.83 7.64 -20.34
CA HIS A 546 -23.66 6.78 -20.56
C HIS A 546 -23.95 5.30 -20.23
N GLN A 547 -24.96 5.01 -19.39
CA GLN A 547 -25.46 3.64 -19.23
C GLN A 547 -26.03 3.09 -20.55
N SER A 548 -26.76 3.93 -21.29
CA SER A 548 -27.39 3.56 -22.56
C SER A 548 -26.42 3.56 -23.75
N LEU A 549 -25.49 4.51 -23.79
CA LEU A 549 -24.60 4.73 -24.96
C LEU A 549 -23.23 4.06 -24.83
N LEU A 550 -22.69 3.97 -23.61
CA LEU A 550 -21.27 3.69 -23.35
C LEU A 550 -21.08 2.60 -22.29
N ALA A 551 -22.05 1.69 -22.17
CA ALA A 551 -22.03 0.59 -21.20
C ALA A 551 -21.69 1.04 -19.76
N THR A 552 -22.15 2.22 -19.36
CA THR A 552 -21.94 2.79 -18.02
C THR A 552 -20.46 3.09 -17.69
N ARG A 553 -19.59 3.27 -18.69
CA ARG A 553 -18.13 3.36 -18.48
C ARG A 553 -17.59 4.74 -18.12
N PHE A 554 -18.43 5.78 -18.08
CA PHE A 554 -17.95 7.12 -17.72
C PHE A 554 -17.38 7.14 -16.30
N ARG A 555 -16.16 7.66 -16.16
CA ARG A 555 -15.32 7.58 -14.95
C ARG A 555 -15.50 8.82 -14.08
N THR A 556 -15.28 8.65 -12.79
CA THR A 556 -15.36 9.75 -11.80
C THR A 556 -14.46 10.93 -12.18
N TYR A 557 -13.27 10.65 -12.75
CA TYR A 557 -12.34 11.67 -13.24
C TYR A 557 -13.00 12.68 -14.18
N ASP A 558 -13.69 12.19 -15.23
CA ASP A 558 -14.32 13.04 -16.23
C ASP A 558 -15.63 13.65 -15.72
N LEU A 559 -16.34 13.00 -14.79
CA LEU A 559 -17.52 13.61 -14.14
C LEU A 559 -17.12 14.80 -13.27
N LEU A 560 -16.01 14.70 -12.53
CA LEU A 560 -15.48 15.78 -11.70
C LEU A 560 -14.92 16.94 -12.54
N GLY A 561 -14.41 16.65 -13.74
CA GLY A 561 -13.84 17.67 -14.64
C GLY A 561 -14.82 18.76 -15.05
N VAL A 562 -16.12 18.47 -15.09
CA VAL A 562 -17.18 19.42 -15.49
C VAL A 562 -18.07 19.88 -14.32
N ALA A 563 -17.85 19.36 -13.12
CA ALA A 563 -18.73 19.57 -11.97
C ALA A 563 -18.92 21.07 -11.62
N ASP A 564 -17.85 21.87 -11.60
CA ASP A 564 -17.97 23.31 -11.30
C ASP A 564 -18.78 24.08 -12.34
N ALA A 565 -18.73 23.66 -13.60
CA ALA A 565 -19.51 24.26 -14.66
C ALA A 565 -21.00 23.99 -14.44
N TYR A 566 -21.37 22.76 -14.08
CA TYR A 566 -22.74 22.43 -13.69
C TYR A 566 -23.21 23.26 -12.50
N ALA A 567 -22.44 23.33 -11.42
CA ALA A 567 -22.82 24.08 -10.23
C ALA A 567 -23.11 25.56 -10.52
N ARG A 568 -22.36 26.18 -11.43
CA ARG A 568 -22.43 27.63 -11.69
C ARG A 568 -23.30 28.03 -12.86
N ARG A 569 -23.43 27.16 -13.86
CA ARG A 569 -24.12 27.45 -15.13
C ARG A 569 -25.36 26.59 -15.35
N GLY A 570 -25.52 25.53 -14.58
CA GLY A 570 -26.68 24.63 -14.60
C GLY A 570 -27.56 24.76 -13.36
N SER A 571 -27.50 25.87 -12.61
CA SER A 571 -28.24 26.03 -11.35
C SER A 571 -29.77 25.97 -11.49
N GLU A 572 -30.29 26.19 -12.71
CA GLU A 572 -31.71 26.06 -13.04
C GLU A 572 -32.17 24.62 -13.30
N LEU A 573 -31.25 23.64 -13.32
CA LEU A 573 -31.61 22.23 -13.41
C LEU A 573 -32.40 21.81 -12.16
N PHE A 574 -33.43 20.99 -12.36
CA PHE A 574 -34.16 20.40 -11.25
C PHE A 574 -33.29 19.42 -10.49
N SER A 575 -32.71 18.45 -11.19
CA SER A 575 -31.78 17.49 -10.60
C SER A 575 -30.74 17.05 -11.63
N ILE A 576 -29.66 16.46 -11.13
CA ILE A 576 -28.74 15.66 -11.94
C ILE A 576 -28.92 14.22 -11.50
N GLU A 577 -29.34 13.37 -12.43
CA GLU A 577 -29.35 11.93 -12.21
C GLU A 577 -27.93 11.40 -12.39
N MET A 578 -27.30 11.03 -11.29
CA MET A 578 -25.85 10.78 -11.22
C MET A 578 -25.49 9.45 -10.56
N TRP A 579 -26.48 8.70 -10.08
CA TRP A 579 -26.27 7.51 -9.26
C TRP A 579 -27.36 6.45 -9.41
N GLY A 580 -27.10 5.26 -8.88
CA GLY A 580 -28.00 4.12 -9.01
C GLY A 580 -27.96 3.50 -10.40
N GLY A 581 -28.96 2.68 -10.72
CA GLY A 581 -28.91 1.83 -11.91
C GLY A 581 -27.63 0.96 -11.93
N ALA A 582 -26.96 0.87 -13.08
CA ALA A 582 -25.75 0.05 -13.22
C ALA A 582 -24.47 0.70 -12.67
N THR A 583 -24.50 2.00 -12.33
CA THR A 583 -23.28 2.75 -11.99
C THR A 583 -22.54 2.20 -10.77
N PHE A 584 -23.27 1.68 -9.78
CA PHE A 584 -22.69 1.20 -8.53
C PHE A 584 -21.79 -0.02 -8.73
N ASP A 585 -22.29 -1.06 -9.41
CA ASP A 585 -21.52 -2.25 -9.77
C ASP A 585 -20.41 -1.93 -10.77
N VAL A 586 -20.73 -1.18 -11.84
CA VAL A 586 -19.77 -0.92 -12.91
C VAL A 586 -18.57 -0.11 -12.43
N ALA A 587 -18.78 0.85 -11.54
CA ALA A 587 -17.69 1.62 -10.92
C ALA A 587 -16.67 0.70 -10.24
N MET A 588 -17.12 -0.24 -9.41
CA MET A 588 -16.23 -1.16 -8.70
C MET A 588 -15.67 -2.26 -9.61
N ARG A 589 -16.53 -2.87 -10.43
CA ARG A 589 -16.19 -4.06 -11.23
C ARG A 589 -15.22 -3.72 -12.36
N PHE A 590 -15.54 -2.71 -13.16
CA PHE A 590 -14.84 -2.41 -14.41
C PHE A 590 -13.95 -1.18 -14.30
N LEU A 591 -14.42 -0.12 -13.64
CA LEU A 591 -13.67 1.14 -13.52
C LEU A 591 -12.71 1.15 -12.33
N LYS A 592 -12.83 0.16 -11.44
CA LYS A 592 -12.00 -0.02 -10.24
C LYS A 592 -11.97 1.23 -9.35
N GLU A 593 -13.12 1.87 -9.21
CA GLU A 593 -13.32 3.07 -8.40
C GLU A 593 -14.55 2.94 -7.48
N CYS A 594 -14.54 3.71 -6.38
CA CYS A 594 -15.59 3.62 -5.38
C CYS A 594 -16.79 4.50 -5.79
N PRO A 595 -18.01 3.95 -5.96
CA PRO A 595 -19.18 4.75 -6.29
C PRO A 595 -19.50 5.77 -5.19
N TRP A 596 -19.28 5.43 -3.92
CA TRP A 596 -19.53 6.33 -2.79
C TRP A 596 -18.64 7.58 -2.84
N ARG A 597 -17.36 7.39 -3.20
CA ARG A 597 -16.43 8.51 -3.40
C ARG A 597 -16.89 9.40 -4.55
N ARG A 598 -17.32 8.81 -5.67
CA ARG A 598 -17.92 9.56 -6.78
C ARG A 598 -19.08 10.45 -6.31
N LEU A 599 -19.99 9.90 -5.51
CA LEU A 599 -21.12 10.66 -4.95
C LEU A 599 -20.63 11.82 -4.08
N THR A 600 -19.78 11.54 -3.09
CA THR A 600 -19.33 12.57 -2.13
C THR A 600 -18.50 13.66 -2.79
N ASP A 601 -17.63 13.31 -3.72
CA ASP A 601 -16.74 14.26 -4.38
C ASP A 601 -17.55 15.17 -5.35
N LEU A 602 -18.49 14.58 -6.10
CA LEU A 602 -19.43 15.36 -6.92
C LEU A 602 -20.33 16.25 -6.06
N ARG A 603 -20.73 15.78 -4.87
CA ARG A 603 -21.59 16.53 -3.96
C ARG A 603 -20.91 17.73 -3.33
N GLU A 604 -19.61 17.62 -3.06
CA GLU A 604 -18.79 18.76 -2.64
C GLU A 604 -18.67 19.81 -3.76
N ARG A 605 -18.52 19.36 -5.01
CA ARG A 605 -18.33 20.24 -6.18
C ARG A 605 -19.64 20.83 -6.73
N ILE A 606 -20.76 20.14 -6.55
CA ILE A 606 -22.11 20.56 -6.98
C ILE A 606 -23.03 20.62 -5.75
N PRO A 607 -22.90 21.66 -4.92
CA PRO A 607 -23.64 21.74 -3.66
C PRO A 607 -25.10 22.18 -3.82
N ASN A 608 -25.49 22.70 -4.99
CA ASN A 608 -26.71 23.49 -5.19
C ASN A 608 -27.81 22.82 -6.03
N ILE A 609 -27.50 21.74 -6.74
CA ILE A 609 -28.47 21.00 -7.56
C ILE A 609 -28.81 19.68 -6.88
N LEU A 610 -30.08 19.26 -6.90
CA LEU A 610 -30.50 17.96 -6.38
C LEU A 610 -29.73 16.83 -7.06
N PHE A 611 -29.22 15.88 -6.28
CA PHE A 611 -28.76 14.61 -6.82
C PHE A 611 -29.86 13.56 -6.77
N GLN A 612 -30.13 13.02 -7.94
CA GLN A 612 -31.11 11.99 -8.17
C GLN A 612 -30.43 10.64 -8.41
N MET A 613 -31.03 9.59 -7.87
CA MET A 613 -30.65 8.21 -8.18
C MET A 613 -31.83 7.36 -8.60
N LEU A 614 -31.55 6.35 -9.43
CA LEU A 614 -32.49 5.27 -9.73
C LEU A 614 -32.33 4.13 -8.72
N LEU A 615 -33.40 3.81 -7.98
CA LEU A 615 -33.43 2.78 -6.95
C LEU A 615 -34.46 1.70 -7.31
N ARG A 616 -34.03 0.44 -7.44
CA ARG A 616 -34.98 -0.69 -7.58
C ARG A 616 -35.43 -1.14 -6.19
N ALA A 617 -36.73 -1.22 -5.98
CA ALA A 617 -37.27 -1.31 -4.62
C ALA A 617 -36.80 -2.51 -3.79
N SER A 618 -36.86 -3.73 -4.33
CA SER A 618 -36.50 -4.94 -3.57
C SER A 618 -35.00 -5.27 -3.51
N ASN A 619 -34.19 -4.54 -4.29
CA ASN A 619 -32.78 -4.90 -4.47
C ASN A 619 -31.84 -3.69 -4.32
N ALA A 620 -32.36 -2.50 -4.01
CA ALA A 620 -31.65 -1.23 -4.08
C ALA A 620 -30.93 -1.02 -5.44
N VAL A 621 -29.63 -1.31 -5.48
CA VAL A 621 -28.79 -1.23 -6.68
C VAL A 621 -28.24 -2.59 -7.14
N GLY A 622 -28.55 -3.68 -6.44
CA GLY A 622 -28.03 -5.03 -6.70
C GLY A 622 -28.79 -5.84 -7.75
N TYR A 623 -28.40 -7.11 -7.92
CA TYR A 623 -28.98 -8.03 -8.92
C TYR A 623 -29.88 -9.14 -8.34
N THR A 624 -29.92 -9.29 -7.01
CA THR A 624 -30.78 -10.25 -6.29
C THR A 624 -31.62 -9.55 -5.23
N ASN A 625 -32.70 -10.15 -4.77
CA ASN A 625 -33.49 -9.57 -3.69
C ASN A 625 -32.67 -9.54 -2.39
N TYR A 626 -32.89 -8.51 -1.59
CA TYR A 626 -32.24 -8.37 -0.29
C TYR A 626 -33.27 -8.27 0.83
N PRO A 627 -32.89 -8.66 2.06
CA PRO A 627 -33.69 -8.39 3.24
C PRO A 627 -33.91 -6.89 3.45
N ASP A 628 -35.02 -6.55 4.10
CA ASP A 628 -35.49 -5.16 4.24
C ASP A 628 -34.48 -4.26 4.96
N ASN A 629 -33.81 -4.79 5.99
CA ASN A 629 -32.84 -4.02 6.76
C ASN A 629 -31.61 -3.62 5.93
N LEU A 630 -31.25 -4.40 4.89
CA LEU A 630 -30.19 -4.01 3.95
C LEU A 630 -30.64 -2.90 3.00
N VAL A 631 -31.86 -2.99 2.46
CA VAL A 631 -32.42 -1.94 1.59
C VAL A 631 -32.56 -0.62 2.37
N GLN A 632 -33.10 -0.68 3.58
CA GLN A 632 -33.21 0.47 4.47
C GLN A 632 -31.84 1.08 4.82
N GLY A 633 -30.86 0.23 5.18
CA GLY A 633 -29.51 0.69 5.48
C GLY A 633 -28.81 1.32 4.28
N PHE A 634 -29.05 0.83 3.06
CA PHE A 634 -28.53 1.45 1.84
C PHE A 634 -29.13 2.85 1.60
N VAL A 635 -30.45 3.00 1.73
CA VAL A 635 -31.12 4.29 1.54
C VAL A 635 -30.65 5.32 2.56
N GLU A 636 -30.52 4.91 3.83
CA GLU A 636 -30.00 5.76 4.91
C GLU A 636 -28.58 6.29 4.58
N GLU A 637 -27.68 5.41 4.16
CA GLU A 637 -26.31 5.81 3.79
C GLU A 637 -26.24 6.64 2.51
N ALA A 638 -27.10 6.35 1.52
CA ALA A 638 -27.19 7.12 0.28
C ALA A 638 -27.68 8.55 0.52
N ALA A 639 -28.72 8.71 1.35
CA ALA A 639 -29.23 10.02 1.75
C ALA A 639 -28.17 10.79 2.56
N GLY A 640 -27.56 10.15 3.55
CA GLY A 640 -26.47 10.73 4.36
C GLY A 640 -25.20 11.07 3.56
N ALA A 641 -25.00 10.45 2.40
CA ALA A 641 -23.91 10.77 1.47
C ALA A 641 -24.23 11.94 0.52
N GLY A 642 -25.50 12.31 0.38
CA GLY A 642 -25.95 13.46 -0.40
C GLY A 642 -26.81 13.16 -1.62
N ILE A 643 -27.42 11.98 -1.72
CA ILE A 643 -28.58 11.78 -2.62
C ILE A 643 -29.78 12.50 -2.02
N ASP A 644 -30.42 13.36 -2.81
CA ASP A 644 -31.57 14.14 -2.37
C ASP A 644 -32.90 13.57 -2.89
N LEU A 645 -32.89 12.92 -4.07
CA LEU A 645 -34.07 12.36 -4.74
C LEU A 645 -33.86 10.88 -5.11
N PHE A 646 -34.78 10.03 -4.65
CA PHE A 646 -34.80 8.60 -4.95
C PHE A 646 -35.95 8.27 -5.88
N ARG A 647 -35.64 7.96 -7.14
CA ARG A 647 -36.59 7.41 -8.10
C ARG A 647 -36.75 5.91 -7.83
N VAL A 648 -37.77 5.56 -7.07
CA VAL A 648 -38.08 4.18 -6.67
C VAL A 648 -38.97 3.53 -7.72
N PHE A 649 -38.56 2.38 -8.24
CA PHE A 649 -39.36 1.60 -9.20
C PHE A 649 -39.34 0.10 -8.88
N ASP A 650 -40.37 -0.59 -9.37
CA ASP A 650 -40.43 -2.05 -9.43
C ASP A 650 -40.48 -2.52 -10.89
N ALA A 651 -39.85 -3.65 -11.19
CA ALA A 651 -39.71 -4.12 -12.56
C ALA A 651 -41.02 -4.67 -13.17
N LEU A 652 -42.04 -4.89 -12.34
CA LEU A 652 -43.38 -5.37 -12.71
C LEU A 652 -44.48 -4.39 -12.26
N ASN A 653 -44.12 -3.17 -11.84
CA ASN A 653 -45.01 -2.18 -11.22
C ASN A 653 -45.77 -2.73 -10.00
N TRP A 654 -45.14 -3.61 -9.22
CA TRP A 654 -45.73 -4.17 -8.03
C TRP A 654 -45.48 -3.29 -6.80
N THR A 655 -46.52 -2.56 -6.40
CA THR A 655 -46.50 -1.57 -5.30
C THR A 655 -46.12 -2.15 -3.94
N ASP A 656 -46.55 -3.37 -3.62
CA ASP A 656 -46.13 -4.06 -2.39
C ASP A 656 -44.60 -4.19 -2.30
N ASN A 657 -43.94 -4.42 -3.44
CA ASN A 657 -42.49 -4.55 -3.52
C ASN A 657 -41.79 -3.19 -3.39
N MET A 658 -42.49 -2.08 -3.66
CA MET A 658 -42.01 -0.70 -3.53
C MET A 658 -42.02 -0.16 -2.11
N ARG A 659 -42.90 -0.71 -1.25
CA ARG A 659 -43.19 -0.20 0.10
C ARG A 659 -41.93 0.05 0.95
N VAL A 660 -41.07 -0.96 1.10
CA VAL A 660 -39.89 -0.91 1.98
C VAL A 660 -38.93 0.21 1.58
N ALA A 661 -38.66 0.35 0.29
CA ALA A 661 -37.77 1.38 -0.22
C ALA A 661 -38.40 2.78 -0.07
N MET A 662 -39.69 2.94 -0.37
CA MET A 662 -40.38 4.21 -0.20
C MET A 662 -40.39 4.65 1.26
N GLU A 663 -40.77 3.77 2.19
CA GLU A 663 -40.76 4.05 3.63
C GLU A 663 -39.36 4.44 4.14
N ALA A 664 -38.30 3.77 3.64
CA ALA A 664 -36.93 4.10 3.98
C ALA A 664 -36.54 5.52 3.51
N VAL A 665 -36.94 5.90 2.29
CA VAL A 665 -36.66 7.24 1.74
C VAL A 665 -37.39 8.32 2.53
N LEU A 666 -38.68 8.09 2.84
CA LEU A 666 -39.48 9.00 3.65
C LEU A 666 -38.88 9.17 5.06
N LYS A 667 -38.42 8.08 5.67
CA LYS A 667 -37.75 8.10 6.98
C LYS A 667 -36.41 8.85 6.95
N ALA A 668 -35.72 8.84 5.82
CA ALA A 668 -34.46 9.55 5.61
C ALA A 668 -34.64 11.04 5.29
N ASP A 669 -35.88 11.56 5.28
CA ASP A 669 -36.23 12.95 4.94
C ASP A 669 -35.75 13.39 3.54
N ALA A 670 -35.74 12.44 2.60
CA ALA A 670 -35.38 12.66 1.19
C ALA A 670 -36.62 12.63 0.28
N LEU A 671 -36.47 13.11 -0.96
CA LEU A 671 -37.56 13.09 -1.95
C LEU A 671 -37.79 11.67 -2.50
N CYS A 672 -38.85 11.03 -2.01
CA CYS A 672 -39.41 9.82 -2.62
C CYS A 672 -40.18 10.12 -3.92
N GLU A 673 -39.61 9.73 -5.05
CA GLU A 673 -40.27 9.72 -6.36
C GLU A 673 -40.67 8.30 -6.75
N ALA A 674 -41.97 8.00 -6.72
CA ALA A 674 -42.48 6.66 -7.01
C ALA A 674 -42.77 6.49 -8.49
N SER A 675 -42.23 5.44 -9.11
CA SER A 675 -42.27 5.27 -10.56
C SER A 675 -43.27 4.21 -11.01
N ILE A 676 -44.03 4.53 -12.06
CA ILE A 676 -44.76 3.57 -12.88
C ILE A 676 -43.99 3.37 -14.18
N CYS A 677 -43.53 2.15 -14.44
CA CYS A 677 -42.92 1.80 -15.72
C CYS A 677 -44.00 1.73 -16.81
N TYR A 678 -43.81 2.48 -17.90
CA TYR A 678 -44.76 2.51 -19.01
C TYR A 678 -44.51 1.36 -19.98
N THR A 679 -45.56 0.63 -20.36
CA THR A 679 -45.54 -0.43 -21.38
C THR A 679 -46.86 -0.42 -22.15
N GLY A 680 -46.86 -0.98 -23.36
CA GLY A 680 -48.02 -0.96 -24.22
C GLY A 680 -48.35 0.41 -24.80
N ASP A 681 -49.62 0.58 -25.18
CA ASP A 681 -50.12 1.80 -25.81
C ASP A 681 -51.52 2.12 -25.30
N ILE A 682 -51.65 3.16 -24.49
CA ILE A 682 -52.94 3.61 -23.94
C ILE A 682 -53.92 4.17 -25.00
N LEU A 683 -53.45 4.30 -26.25
CA LEU A 683 -54.29 4.66 -27.39
C LEU A 683 -54.81 3.42 -28.15
N ASP A 684 -54.25 2.24 -27.92
CA ASP A 684 -54.73 0.99 -28.51
C ASP A 684 -55.85 0.38 -27.64
N GLU A 685 -57.09 0.55 -28.09
CA GLU A 685 -58.27 -0.01 -27.41
C GLU A 685 -58.29 -1.55 -27.40
N GLY A 686 -57.49 -2.21 -28.24
CA GLY A 686 -57.36 -3.66 -28.29
C GLY A 686 -56.49 -4.27 -27.19
N ARG A 687 -55.52 -3.52 -26.64
CA ARG A 687 -54.60 -3.99 -25.59
C ARG A 687 -54.99 -3.44 -24.22
N THR A 688 -55.93 -4.11 -23.57
CA THR A 688 -56.63 -3.59 -22.38
C THR A 688 -55.91 -3.80 -21.05
N LYS A 689 -54.83 -4.60 -21.00
CA LYS A 689 -54.13 -4.92 -19.74
C LYS A 689 -53.46 -3.68 -19.11
N TYR A 690 -52.83 -2.84 -19.93
CA TYR A 690 -52.14 -1.62 -19.53
C TYR A 690 -52.85 -0.39 -20.08
N ASP A 691 -54.16 -0.31 -19.80
CA ASP A 691 -55.00 0.82 -20.21
C ASP A 691 -54.76 2.07 -19.33
N LEU A 692 -55.44 3.17 -19.65
CA LEU A 692 -55.31 4.40 -18.87
C LEU A 692 -55.76 4.24 -17.40
N LYS A 693 -56.72 3.36 -17.12
CA LYS A 693 -57.22 3.12 -15.76
C LYS A 693 -56.18 2.41 -14.90
N TYR A 694 -55.38 1.52 -15.50
CA TYR A 694 -54.25 0.88 -14.84
C TYR A 694 -53.26 1.93 -14.29
N TYR A 695 -52.85 2.88 -15.13
CA TYR A 695 -51.91 3.94 -14.73
C TYR A 695 -52.48 4.85 -13.64
N VAL A 696 -53.75 5.28 -13.77
CA VAL A 696 -54.42 6.11 -12.74
C VAL A 696 -54.55 5.37 -11.41
N LYS A 697 -54.90 4.08 -11.44
CA LYS A 697 -55.00 3.26 -10.21
C LYS A 697 -53.68 3.21 -9.47
N LEU A 698 -52.58 2.89 -10.18
CA LEU A 698 -51.25 2.83 -9.58
C LEU A 698 -50.79 4.20 -9.07
N ALA A 699 -51.08 5.27 -9.82
CA ALA A 699 -50.72 6.62 -9.41
C ALA A 699 -51.35 6.99 -8.05
N LYS A 700 -52.65 6.73 -7.88
CA LYS A 700 -53.35 6.95 -6.60
C LYS A 700 -52.83 6.07 -5.47
N GLU A 701 -52.45 4.84 -5.78
CA GLU A 701 -51.89 3.92 -4.80
C GLU A 701 -50.52 4.42 -4.29
N LEU A 702 -49.65 4.83 -5.21
CA LEU A 702 -48.31 5.35 -4.87
C LEU A 702 -48.37 6.71 -4.15
N GLU A 703 -49.31 7.58 -4.52
CA GLU A 703 -49.60 8.81 -3.77
C GLU A 703 -50.08 8.48 -2.35
N GLY A 704 -50.98 7.51 -2.20
CA GLY A 704 -51.44 7.03 -0.89
C GLY A 704 -50.35 6.39 -0.02
N MET A 705 -49.26 5.91 -0.64
CA MET A 705 -48.05 5.43 0.04
C MET A 705 -47.08 6.54 0.44
N GLY A 706 -47.40 7.81 0.17
CA GLY A 706 -46.62 8.97 0.58
C GLY A 706 -45.57 9.43 -0.44
N ALA A 707 -45.66 9.03 -1.71
CA ALA A 707 -44.78 9.57 -2.75
C ALA A 707 -44.91 11.10 -2.84
N HIS A 708 -43.77 11.80 -2.95
CA HIS A 708 -43.76 13.26 -3.15
C HIS A 708 -43.90 13.64 -4.62
N ILE A 709 -43.46 12.75 -5.52
CA ILE A 709 -43.45 12.93 -6.98
C ILE A 709 -43.85 11.59 -7.61
N LEU A 710 -44.66 11.63 -8.65
CA LEU A 710 -44.99 10.47 -9.49
C LEU A 710 -44.09 10.48 -10.73
N ALA A 711 -43.31 9.43 -10.93
CA ALA A 711 -42.56 9.24 -12.17
C ALA A 711 -43.29 8.33 -13.15
N ILE A 712 -43.34 8.72 -14.42
CA ILE A 712 -43.67 7.82 -15.52
C ILE A 712 -42.36 7.43 -16.19
N LYS A 713 -41.93 6.19 -15.97
CA LYS A 713 -40.68 5.64 -16.49
C LYS A 713 -40.94 4.88 -17.79
N ASP A 714 -40.86 5.56 -18.91
CA ASP A 714 -40.88 4.96 -20.25
C ASP A 714 -39.48 4.48 -20.67
N MET A 715 -39.06 3.35 -20.09
CA MET A 715 -37.71 2.77 -20.24
C MET A 715 -37.34 2.34 -21.66
N ALA A 716 -38.33 2.21 -22.56
CA ALA A 716 -38.12 1.77 -23.93
C ALA A 716 -38.35 2.88 -24.96
N GLY A 717 -39.04 3.97 -24.60
CA GLY A 717 -39.41 5.02 -25.55
C GLY A 717 -40.68 4.67 -26.32
N LEU A 718 -41.69 4.11 -25.64
CA LEU A 718 -42.95 3.65 -26.20
C LEU A 718 -44.07 4.70 -26.12
N CYS A 719 -43.99 5.63 -25.17
CA CYS A 719 -45.06 6.58 -24.91
C CYS A 719 -45.11 7.64 -26.03
N LYS A 720 -45.91 7.38 -27.07
CA LYS A 720 -46.03 8.24 -28.25
C LYS A 720 -46.48 9.66 -27.84
N PRO A 721 -46.21 10.71 -28.65
CA PRO A 721 -46.51 12.08 -28.25
C PRO A 721 -47.97 12.35 -27.84
N TYR A 722 -48.94 11.78 -28.57
CA TYR A 722 -50.36 11.91 -28.23
C TYR A 722 -50.76 11.06 -27.02
N ALA A 723 -50.07 9.94 -26.78
CA ALA A 723 -50.26 9.14 -25.57
C ALA A 723 -49.72 9.91 -24.35
N ALA A 724 -48.54 10.53 -24.46
CA ALA A 724 -47.96 11.37 -23.42
C ALA A 724 -48.90 12.52 -23.02
N ALA A 725 -49.46 13.27 -24.00
CA ALA A 725 -50.45 14.31 -23.72
C ALA A 725 -51.67 13.77 -22.95
N LYS A 726 -52.27 12.67 -23.44
CA LYS A 726 -53.44 12.05 -22.81
C LYS A 726 -53.12 11.55 -21.39
N LEU A 727 -51.97 10.91 -21.21
CA LEU A 727 -51.52 10.36 -19.94
C LEU A 727 -51.27 11.46 -18.92
N VAL A 728 -50.46 12.47 -19.27
CA VAL A 728 -50.12 13.60 -18.39
C VAL A 728 -51.38 14.32 -17.95
N ARG A 729 -52.24 14.74 -18.90
CA ARG A 729 -53.49 15.42 -18.59
C ARG A 729 -54.34 14.63 -17.59
N THR A 730 -54.54 13.34 -17.88
CA THR A 730 -55.37 12.48 -17.03
C THR A 730 -54.77 12.32 -15.64
N LEU A 731 -53.46 12.14 -15.52
CA LEU A 731 -52.80 12.00 -14.23
C LEU A 731 -52.85 13.32 -13.44
N LYS A 732 -52.66 14.49 -14.08
CA LYS A 732 -52.81 15.80 -13.42
C LYS A 732 -54.22 16.04 -12.89
N ASP A 733 -55.23 15.48 -13.55
CA ASP A 733 -56.63 15.55 -13.10
C ASP A 733 -56.93 14.58 -11.94
N GLU A 734 -56.12 13.54 -11.73
CA GLU A 734 -56.44 12.41 -10.86
C GLU A 734 -55.56 12.26 -9.60
N VAL A 735 -54.35 12.85 -9.59
CA VAL A 735 -53.44 12.88 -8.42
C VAL A 735 -52.98 14.30 -8.08
N GLY A 736 -52.66 14.55 -6.81
CA GLY A 736 -52.26 15.85 -6.29
C GLY A 736 -50.74 16.11 -6.25
N ILE A 737 -49.93 15.12 -6.64
CA ILE A 737 -48.46 15.20 -6.66
C ILE A 737 -47.91 15.49 -8.06
N PRO A 738 -46.73 16.13 -8.19
CA PRO A 738 -46.11 16.43 -9.48
C PRO A 738 -45.79 15.18 -10.30
N ILE A 739 -45.76 15.36 -11.62
CA ILE A 739 -45.43 14.30 -12.59
C ILE A 739 -44.05 14.54 -13.18
N HIS A 740 -43.20 13.51 -13.09
CA HIS A 740 -41.87 13.45 -13.69
C HIS A 740 -41.86 12.46 -14.85
N PHE A 741 -41.70 12.93 -16.08
CA PHE A 741 -41.71 12.08 -17.27
C PHE A 741 -40.29 11.72 -17.70
N HIS A 742 -40.00 10.43 -17.71
CA HIS A 742 -38.73 9.87 -18.14
C HIS A 742 -38.98 9.00 -19.38
N THR A 743 -38.24 9.26 -20.47
CA THR A 743 -38.34 8.47 -21.70
C THR A 743 -36.98 8.33 -22.40
N HIS A 744 -36.85 7.35 -23.29
CA HIS A 744 -35.68 7.14 -24.14
C HIS A 744 -36.01 7.46 -25.59
N ASP A 745 -35.12 8.14 -26.31
CA ASP A 745 -35.34 8.58 -27.68
C ASP A 745 -35.11 7.48 -28.74
N THR A 746 -35.32 6.21 -28.36
CA THR A 746 -35.05 5.03 -29.19
C THR A 746 -35.88 5.07 -30.48
N SER A 747 -37.09 5.60 -30.40
CA SER A 747 -37.99 5.81 -31.54
C SER A 747 -37.69 7.07 -32.36
N GLY A 748 -36.79 7.95 -31.88
CA GLY A 748 -36.41 9.21 -32.52
C GLY A 748 -37.49 10.30 -32.52
N VAL A 749 -38.55 10.14 -31.72
CA VAL A 749 -39.67 11.12 -31.65
C VAL A 749 -40.00 11.55 -30.22
N GLN A 750 -39.18 11.21 -29.22
CA GLN A 750 -39.57 11.39 -27.82
C GLN A 750 -39.39 12.81 -27.29
N ALA A 751 -38.56 13.63 -27.93
CA ALA A 751 -38.61 15.07 -27.69
C ALA A 751 -40.03 15.64 -27.92
N ALA A 752 -40.76 15.15 -28.93
CA ALA A 752 -42.13 15.59 -29.18
C ALA A 752 -43.11 15.13 -28.10
N ALA A 753 -42.86 13.98 -27.45
CA ALA A 753 -43.66 13.53 -26.31
C ALA A 753 -43.47 14.40 -25.08
N ILE A 754 -42.24 14.83 -24.79
CA ILE A 754 -41.96 15.83 -23.75
C ILE A 754 -42.70 17.14 -24.05
N LEU A 755 -42.58 17.66 -25.27
CA LEU A 755 -43.24 18.93 -25.65
C LEU A 755 -44.77 18.83 -25.53
N LYS A 756 -45.37 17.71 -25.97
CA LYS A 756 -46.81 17.46 -25.85
C LYS A 756 -47.27 17.27 -24.41
N GLY A 757 -46.46 16.62 -23.57
CA GLY A 757 -46.70 16.57 -22.12
C GLY A 757 -46.62 17.96 -21.47
N ALA A 758 -45.66 18.78 -21.87
CA ALA A 758 -45.47 20.13 -21.35
C ALA A 758 -46.66 21.06 -21.66
N GLU A 759 -47.31 20.89 -22.83
CA GLU A 759 -48.56 21.58 -23.18
C GLU A 759 -49.72 21.21 -22.22
N GLU A 760 -49.72 19.99 -21.67
CA GLU A 760 -50.73 19.45 -20.75
C GLU A 760 -50.33 19.58 -19.27
N GLY A 761 -49.30 20.37 -18.96
CA GLY A 761 -48.90 20.66 -17.58
C GLY A 761 -47.95 19.65 -16.94
N LEU A 762 -47.16 18.91 -17.72
CA LEU A 762 -46.06 18.06 -17.23
C LEU A 762 -45.06 18.88 -16.40
N ASP A 763 -44.81 18.50 -15.14
CA ASP A 763 -43.99 19.29 -14.22
C ASP A 763 -42.49 19.16 -14.49
N ILE A 764 -42.00 17.93 -14.70
CA ILE A 764 -40.56 17.63 -14.85
C ILE A 764 -40.32 16.66 -16.00
N ALA A 765 -39.24 16.85 -16.77
CA ALA A 765 -38.79 15.89 -17.78
C ALA A 765 -37.30 15.55 -17.67
N ASP A 766 -36.95 14.28 -17.93
CA ASP A 766 -35.56 13.86 -18.09
C ASP A 766 -35.06 14.14 -19.52
N ALA A 767 -33.86 14.71 -19.62
CA ALA A 767 -33.14 14.91 -20.87
C ALA A 767 -31.62 14.72 -20.66
N ALA A 768 -30.85 14.55 -21.74
CA ALA A 768 -29.39 14.44 -21.67
C ALA A 768 -28.71 15.57 -22.46
N MET A 769 -27.50 15.96 -22.06
CA MET A 769 -26.66 16.91 -22.81
C MET A 769 -26.50 16.45 -24.25
N ALA A 770 -26.49 17.38 -25.20
CA ALA A 770 -26.54 17.07 -26.63
C ALA A 770 -25.59 15.94 -27.09
N PRO A 771 -24.29 15.91 -26.74
CA PRO A 771 -23.37 14.87 -27.18
C PRO A 771 -23.59 13.51 -26.50
N MET A 772 -24.48 13.42 -25.52
CA MET A 772 -24.80 12.24 -24.73
C MET A 772 -26.30 11.86 -24.87
N SER A 773 -27.00 12.42 -25.85
CA SER A 773 -28.44 12.25 -26.06
C SER A 773 -28.79 11.49 -27.33
N GLY A 774 -30.07 11.18 -27.51
CA GLY A 774 -30.62 10.52 -28.69
C GLY A 774 -30.37 9.02 -28.75
N THR A 775 -30.97 8.35 -29.75
CA THR A 775 -30.91 6.89 -29.90
C THR A 775 -31.43 6.20 -28.63
N THR A 776 -30.72 5.25 -28.05
CA THR A 776 -31.12 4.59 -26.80
C THR A 776 -30.98 5.48 -25.56
N SER A 777 -30.46 6.70 -25.66
CA SER A 777 -30.34 7.69 -24.56
C SER A 777 -31.61 8.55 -24.44
N GLN A 778 -31.64 9.48 -23.49
CA GLN A 778 -32.72 10.46 -23.36
C GLN A 778 -32.77 11.46 -24.53
N PRO A 779 -33.92 12.14 -24.73
CA PRO A 779 -34.02 13.28 -25.65
C PRO A 779 -32.97 14.36 -25.39
N ASN A 780 -32.63 15.10 -26.45
CA ASN A 780 -31.58 16.12 -26.41
C ASN A 780 -32.04 17.38 -25.64
N MET A 781 -31.42 17.60 -24.47
CA MET A 781 -31.74 18.71 -23.56
C MET A 781 -31.57 20.08 -24.20
N ASN A 782 -30.46 20.31 -24.93
CA ASN A 782 -30.21 21.59 -25.61
C ASN A 782 -31.36 21.94 -26.56
N THR A 783 -31.83 20.95 -27.34
CA THR A 783 -32.91 21.17 -28.31
C THR A 783 -34.28 21.28 -27.67
N VAL A 784 -34.56 20.54 -26.59
CA VAL A 784 -35.83 20.65 -25.84
C VAL A 784 -35.92 22.04 -25.19
N ALA A 785 -34.84 22.49 -24.54
CA ALA A 785 -34.79 23.82 -23.92
C ALA A 785 -34.95 24.94 -24.96
N GLU A 786 -34.28 24.84 -26.11
CA GLU A 786 -34.43 25.83 -27.19
C GLU A 786 -35.84 25.80 -27.82
N ALA A 787 -36.45 24.62 -27.98
CA ALA A 787 -37.80 24.49 -28.53
C ALA A 787 -38.88 25.11 -27.63
N LEU A 788 -38.66 25.12 -26.32
CA LEU A 788 -39.54 25.75 -25.34
C LEU A 788 -39.24 27.23 -25.10
N ARG A 789 -38.16 27.77 -25.67
CA ARG A 789 -37.78 29.17 -25.49
C ARG A 789 -38.88 30.10 -25.99
N PHE A 790 -39.12 31.17 -25.25
CA PHE A 790 -40.20 32.14 -25.52
C PHE A 790 -41.62 31.56 -25.41
N THR A 791 -41.77 30.40 -24.78
CA THR A 791 -43.06 29.86 -24.35
C THR A 791 -43.19 29.99 -22.82
N PRO A 792 -44.40 29.90 -22.25
CA PRO A 792 -44.57 29.85 -20.79
C PRO A 792 -43.86 28.67 -20.11
N ARG A 793 -43.51 27.63 -20.88
CA ARG A 793 -42.86 26.41 -20.39
C ARG A 793 -41.31 26.47 -20.50
N ASP A 794 -40.72 27.62 -20.82
CA ASP A 794 -39.27 27.81 -20.92
C ASP A 794 -38.56 27.37 -19.61
N PRO A 795 -37.60 26.41 -19.65
CA PRO A 795 -36.95 25.90 -18.44
C PRO A 795 -36.03 26.92 -17.75
N GLY A 796 -35.64 28.00 -18.43
CA GLY A 796 -34.70 29.00 -17.90
C GLY A 796 -33.22 28.66 -18.11
N LEU A 797 -32.92 27.56 -18.82
CA LEU A 797 -31.55 27.20 -19.19
C LEU A 797 -31.11 27.96 -20.45
N THR A 798 -29.99 28.69 -20.36
CA THR A 798 -29.49 29.45 -21.51
C THR A 798 -28.80 28.54 -22.51
N ARG A 799 -28.93 28.86 -23.81
CA ARG A 799 -28.24 28.11 -24.87
C ARG A 799 -26.73 28.13 -24.68
N GLN A 800 -26.14 29.27 -24.33
CA GLN A 800 -24.70 29.40 -24.20
C GLN A 800 -24.15 28.50 -23.09
N ASP A 801 -24.82 28.45 -21.93
CA ASP A 801 -24.40 27.60 -20.82
C ASP A 801 -24.47 26.11 -21.18
N LEU A 802 -25.56 25.69 -21.85
CA LEU A 802 -25.73 24.31 -22.31
C LEU A 802 -24.73 23.94 -23.40
N ASP A 803 -24.44 24.83 -24.36
CA ASP A 803 -23.50 24.58 -25.45
C ASP A 803 -22.05 24.47 -24.92
N ASP A 804 -21.67 25.34 -23.97
CA ASP A 804 -20.34 25.30 -23.34
C ASP A 804 -20.13 23.99 -22.54
N ILE A 805 -21.15 23.54 -21.79
CA ILE A 805 -21.08 22.26 -21.07
C ILE A 805 -21.07 21.08 -22.07
N ALA A 806 -21.87 21.15 -23.14
CA ALA A 806 -21.89 20.14 -24.18
C ALA A 806 -20.52 19.98 -24.87
N ASP A 807 -19.76 21.05 -25.09
CA ASP A 807 -18.43 20.95 -25.69
C ASP A 807 -17.45 20.10 -24.88
N TYR A 808 -17.55 20.14 -23.54
CA TYR A 808 -16.80 19.24 -22.67
C TYR A 808 -17.20 17.78 -22.91
N TRP A 809 -18.51 17.49 -22.87
CA TRP A 809 -19.03 16.13 -23.04
C TRP A 809 -18.68 15.53 -24.40
N ARG A 810 -18.71 16.34 -25.46
CA ARG A 810 -18.31 15.94 -26.81
C ARG A 810 -16.86 15.43 -26.81
N ALA A 811 -15.94 16.20 -26.25
CA ALA A 811 -14.52 15.83 -26.20
C ALA A 811 -14.26 14.66 -25.23
N ALA A 812 -14.91 14.64 -24.06
CA ALA A 812 -14.73 13.58 -23.08
C ALA A 812 -15.27 12.22 -23.58
N ARG A 813 -16.37 12.22 -24.33
CA ARG A 813 -16.94 11.02 -24.96
C ARG A 813 -15.94 10.32 -25.90
N GLU A 814 -15.03 11.06 -26.55
CA GLU A 814 -13.99 10.48 -27.42
C GLU A 814 -13.04 9.53 -26.67
N PHE A 815 -12.86 9.68 -25.34
CA PHE A 815 -12.05 8.74 -24.56
C PHE A 815 -12.69 7.34 -24.46
N TYR A 816 -14.01 7.27 -24.68
CA TYR A 816 -14.85 6.09 -24.49
C TYR A 816 -15.23 5.41 -25.81
N THR A 817 -14.59 5.76 -26.93
CA THR A 817 -14.80 5.11 -28.25
C THR A 817 -14.86 3.58 -28.21
N PRO A 818 -14.03 2.84 -27.43
CA PRO A 818 -14.16 1.38 -27.33
C PRO A 818 -15.54 0.87 -26.92
N PHE A 819 -16.33 1.68 -26.22
CA PHE A 819 -17.61 1.29 -25.63
C PHE A 819 -18.82 1.83 -26.40
N GLU A 820 -18.60 2.51 -27.51
CA GLU A 820 -19.67 2.99 -28.37
C GLU A 820 -20.47 1.80 -28.94
N GLY A 821 -21.79 1.81 -28.70
CA GLY A 821 -22.69 0.88 -29.33
C GLY A 821 -22.83 1.13 -30.84
N GLN A 822 -23.19 0.10 -31.61
CA GLN A 822 -23.58 0.29 -33.01
C GLN A 822 -24.89 1.11 -33.04
N VAL A 823 -24.83 2.32 -33.59
CA VAL A 823 -26.02 3.18 -33.75
C VAL A 823 -26.88 2.62 -34.88
N LEU A 824 -27.96 1.94 -34.51
CA LEU A 824 -29.02 1.56 -35.44
C LEU A 824 -29.99 2.74 -35.62
N PRO A 825 -30.52 2.96 -36.83
CA PRO A 825 -31.54 3.99 -37.05
C PRO A 825 -32.79 3.66 -36.23
N ALA A 826 -33.51 4.70 -35.80
CA ALA A 826 -34.79 4.52 -35.14
C ALA A 826 -35.80 3.82 -36.08
N THR A 827 -36.50 2.82 -35.56
CA THR A 827 -37.45 2.00 -36.31
C THR A 827 -38.74 1.77 -35.51
N ALA A 828 -39.85 1.56 -36.23
CA ALA A 828 -41.16 1.40 -35.62
C ALA A 828 -41.40 0.00 -35.01
N ASP A 829 -40.54 -0.97 -35.29
CA ASP A 829 -40.57 -2.32 -34.69
C ASP A 829 -40.32 -2.29 -33.17
N LEU A 830 -39.72 -1.21 -32.64
CA LEU A 830 -39.66 -0.91 -31.21
C LEU A 830 -41.04 -1.01 -30.55
N TYR A 831 -42.08 -0.49 -31.20
CA TYR A 831 -43.44 -0.54 -30.66
C TYR A 831 -44.06 -1.94 -30.69
N SER A 832 -43.38 -2.92 -31.31
CA SER A 832 -43.75 -4.33 -31.28
C SER A 832 -42.94 -5.11 -30.23
N HIS A 833 -41.61 -5.00 -30.25
CA HIS A 833 -40.76 -5.80 -29.36
C HIS A 833 -40.55 -5.16 -27.98
N GLU A 834 -40.76 -3.85 -27.83
CA GLU A 834 -40.77 -3.14 -26.56
C GLU A 834 -39.50 -3.34 -25.70
N MET A 835 -38.34 -3.47 -26.36
CA MET A 835 -37.07 -3.66 -25.65
C MET A 835 -36.59 -2.31 -25.10
N PRO A 836 -36.25 -2.20 -23.81
CA PRO A 836 -35.55 -1.04 -23.28
C PRO A 836 -34.21 -0.80 -24.00
N GLY A 837 -33.76 0.45 -24.04
CA GLY A 837 -32.54 0.83 -24.76
C GLY A 837 -31.33 -0.07 -24.42
N GLY A 838 -31.01 -0.21 -23.14
CA GLY A 838 -29.91 -1.08 -22.69
C GLY A 838 -30.10 -2.57 -23.00
N GLN A 839 -31.34 -3.07 -23.01
CA GLN A 839 -31.63 -4.46 -23.37
C GLN A 839 -31.43 -4.67 -24.87
N TYR A 840 -31.86 -3.74 -25.72
CA TYR A 840 -31.73 -3.83 -27.17
C TYR A 840 -30.26 -3.97 -27.59
N THR A 841 -29.39 -3.10 -27.06
CA THR A 841 -27.95 -3.15 -27.36
C THR A 841 -27.28 -4.41 -26.81
N ASN A 842 -27.57 -4.80 -25.57
CA ASN A 842 -26.96 -5.99 -24.95
C ASN A 842 -27.40 -7.29 -25.65
N LEU A 843 -28.70 -7.42 -25.94
CA LEU A 843 -29.27 -8.61 -26.57
C LEU A 843 -28.74 -8.79 -27.99
N PHE A 844 -28.50 -7.70 -28.73
CA PHE A 844 -27.86 -7.78 -30.05
C PHE A 844 -26.43 -8.32 -29.97
N GLN A 845 -25.63 -7.88 -28.98
CA GLN A 845 -24.28 -8.43 -28.79
C GLN A 845 -24.31 -9.92 -28.37
N GLN A 846 -25.27 -10.31 -27.54
CA GLN A 846 -25.49 -11.73 -27.19
C GLN A 846 -25.90 -12.56 -28.41
N ALA A 847 -26.83 -12.05 -29.23
CA ALA A 847 -27.21 -12.68 -30.49
C ALA A 847 -26.00 -12.86 -31.41
N ARG A 848 -25.15 -11.84 -31.53
CA ARG A 848 -23.91 -11.89 -32.30
C ARG A 848 -22.94 -12.94 -31.78
N ALA A 849 -22.73 -13.01 -30.47
CA ALA A 849 -21.87 -14.02 -29.84
C ALA A 849 -22.38 -15.46 -30.07
N LEU A 850 -23.69 -15.63 -30.24
CA LEU A 850 -24.34 -16.91 -30.57
C LEU A 850 -24.47 -17.17 -32.09
N GLY A 851 -23.96 -16.27 -32.94
CA GLY A 851 -24.07 -16.41 -34.40
C GLY A 851 -25.46 -16.11 -34.97
N LEU A 852 -26.33 -15.42 -34.21
CA LEU A 852 -27.72 -15.09 -34.57
C LEU A 852 -27.91 -13.64 -35.05
N ALA A 853 -26.83 -12.88 -35.27
CA ALA A 853 -26.91 -11.47 -35.67
C ALA A 853 -27.70 -11.26 -36.98
N ASP A 854 -27.51 -12.14 -37.97
CA ASP A 854 -28.22 -12.05 -39.26
C ASP A 854 -29.73 -12.39 -39.11
N ARG A 855 -30.12 -13.00 -37.99
CA ARG A 855 -31.51 -13.32 -37.62
C ARG A 855 -32.08 -12.31 -36.60
N TRP A 856 -31.51 -11.12 -36.48
CA TRP A 856 -31.93 -10.15 -35.47
C TRP A 856 -33.41 -9.76 -35.53
N ALA A 857 -33.97 -9.58 -36.73
CA ALA A 857 -35.40 -9.31 -36.90
C ALA A 857 -36.28 -10.46 -36.37
N GLU A 858 -35.82 -11.70 -36.49
CA GLU A 858 -36.49 -12.86 -35.90
C GLU A 858 -36.38 -12.84 -34.38
N VAL A 859 -35.20 -12.53 -33.82
CA VAL A 859 -35.01 -12.37 -32.37
C VAL A 859 -35.95 -11.30 -31.81
N CYS A 860 -36.10 -10.16 -32.49
CA CYS A 860 -37.01 -9.09 -32.07
C CYS A 860 -38.48 -9.53 -32.06
N ARG A 861 -38.90 -10.26 -33.10
CA ARG A 861 -40.26 -10.83 -33.18
C ARG A 861 -40.48 -11.87 -32.08
N VAL A 862 -39.55 -12.82 -31.90
CA VAL A 862 -39.66 -13.84 -30.86
C VAL A 862 -39.63 -13.21 -29.46
N TYR A 863 -38.93 -12.11 -29.26
CA TYR A 863 -38.98 -11.36 -28.00
C TYR A 863 -40.39 -10.82 -27.71
N ALA A 864 -41.10 -10.31 -28.73
CA ALA A 864 -42.50 -9.91 -28.60
C ALA A 864 -43.41 -11.12 -28.31
N ASP A 865 -43.20 -12.24 -29.03
CA ASP A 865 -43.94 -13.49 -28.84
C ASP A 865 -43.75 -14.06 -27.42
N VAL A 866 -42.53 -13.99 -26.87
CA VAL A 866 -42.23 -14.38 -25.50
C VAL A 866 -42.92 -13.47 -24.48
N ASN A 867 -43.01 -12.16 -24.75
CA ASN A 867 -43.75 -11.25 -23.88
C ASN A 867 -45.22 -11.67 -23.75
N GLU A 868 -45.88 -11.99 -24.87
CA GLU A 868 -47.24 -12.50 -24.88
C GLU A 868 -47.34 -13.86 -24.18
N LEU A 869 -46.39 -14.77 -24.43
CA LEU A 869 -46.30 -16.06 -23.73
C LEU A 869 -46.24 -15.88 -22.21
N PHE A 870 -45.49 -14.90 -21.71
CA PHE A 870 -45.39 -14.60 -20.28
C PHE A 870 -46.59 -13.80 -19.74
N GLY A 871 -47.60 -13.54 -20.57
CA GLY A 871 -48.85 -12.90 -20.19
C GLY A 871 -48.85 -11.39 -20.32
N ASP A 872 -48.03 -10.83 -21.21
CA ASP A 872 -47.82 -9.39 -21.44
C ASP A 872 -47.31 -8.67 -20.19
N ILE A 873 -45.99 -8.52 -20.04
CA ILE A 873 -45.35 -8.00 -18.83
C ILE A 873 -44.66 -6.65 -19.05
N VAL A 874 -44.43 -5.93 -17.95
CA VAL A 874 -43.49 -4.80 -17.93
C VAL A 874 -42.07 -5.35 -18.13
N LYS A 875 -41.34 -4.77 -19.08
CA LYS A 875 -40.00 -5.22 -19.48
C LYS A 875 -38.97 -4.17 -19.14
N VAL A 876 -38.34 -4.30 -17.98
CA VAL A 876 -37.21 -3.48 -17.53
C VAL A 876 -36.27 -4.37 -16.73
N THR A 877 -35.02 -3.99 -16.50
CA THR A 877 -34.10 -4.86 -15.75
C THR A 877 -34.66 -5.21 -14.36
N PRO A 878 -34.80 -6.51 -14.00
CA PRO A 878 -34.26 -7.70 -14.69
C PRO A 878 -35.23 -8.46 -15.62
N THR A 879 -36.53 -8.13 -15.66
CA THR A 879 -37.54 -8.85 -16.45
C THR A 879 -37.26 -8.81 -17.96
N SER A 880 -36.77 -7.67 -18.47
CA SER A 880 -36.39 -7.54 -19.89
C SER A 880 -35.30 -8.53 -20.31
N LYS A 881 -34.40 -8.88 -19.39
CA LYS A 881 -33.35 -9.88 -19.62
C LYS A 881 -33.93 -11.28 -19.68
N ALA A 882 -34.87 -11.63 -18.80
CA ALA A 882 -35.51 -12.95 -18.82
C ALA A 882 -36.26 -13.20 -20.14
N VAL A 883 -36.97 -12.19 -20.66
CA VAL A 883 -37.60 -12.25 -21.99
C VAL A 883 -36.54 -12.41 -23.08
N GLY A 884 -35.41 -11.70 -22.98
CA GLY A 884 -34.31 -11.78 -23.93
C GLY A 884 -33.62 -13.14 -23.96
N ASP A 885 -33.31 -13.70 -22.79
CA ASP A 885 -32.70 -15.02 -22.64
C ASP A 885 -33.60 -16.10 -23.23
N MET A 886 -34.92 -15.99 -23.01
CA MET A 886 -35.90 -16.91 -23.61
C MET A 886 -35.97 -16.76 -25.13
N ALA A 887 -35.97 -15.53 -25.64
CA ALA A 887 -36.01 -15.29 -27.08
C ALA A 887 -34.78 -15.85 -27.79
N LEU A 888 -33.57 -15.62 -27.25
CA LEU A 888 -32.34 -16.22 -27.78
C LEU A 888 -32.36 -17.74 -27.68
N PHE A 889 -32.82 -18.28 -26.55
CA PHE A 889 -32.95 -19.73 -26.36
C PHE A 889 -33.87 -20.35 -27.42
N MET A 890 -35.02 -19.74 -27.70
CA MET A 890 -35.96 -20.22 -28.71
C MET A 890 -35.36 -20.15 -30.12
N VAL A 891 -34.78 -19.02 -30.51
CA VAL A 891 -34.20 -18.83 -31.86
C VAL A 891 -33.00 -19.75 -32.09
N ALA A 892 -32.13 -19.91 -31.09
CA ALA A 892 -30.96 -20.78 -31.15
C ALA A 892 -31.32 -22.27 -31.31
N ASN A 893 -32.45 -22.69 -30.73
CA ASN A 893 -32.92 -24.08 -30.74
C ASN A 893 -34.06 -24.34 -31.73
N GLU A 894 -34.36 -23.37 -32.61
CA GLU A 894 -35.44 -23.46 -33.62
C GLU A 894 -36.80 -23.85 -33.02
N LEU A 895 -37.13 -23.29 -31.84
CA LEU A 895 -38.36 -23.59 -31.11
C LEU A 895 -39.48 -22.61 -31.45
N THR A 896 -40.68 -23.15 -31.67
CA THR A 896 -41.92 -22.37 -31.71
C THR A 896 -42.53 -22.19 -30.32
N LEU A 897 -43.53 -21.30 -30.16
CA LEU A 897 -44.28 -21.16 -28.90
C LEU A 897 -44.98 -22.47 -28.50
N GLU A 898 -45.49 -23.21 -29.48
CA GLU A 898 -46.13 -24.51 -29.24
C GLU A 898 -45.13 -25.53 -28.68
N ASP A 899 -43.91 -25.56 -29.23
CA ASP A 899 -42.84 -26.45 -28.75
C ASP A 899 -42.43 -26.13 -27.30
N VAL A 900 -42.49 -24.87 -26.89
CA VAL A 900 -42.19 -24.44 -25.52
C VAL A 900 -43.19 -25.02 -24.53
N LEU A 901 -44.48 -25.01 -24.88
CA LEU A 901 -45.56 -25.49 -24.03
C LEU A 901 -45.81 -27.01 -24.13
N ASP A 902 -45.29 -27.67 -25.16
CA ASP A 902 -45.43 -29.12 -25.35
C ASP A 902 -44.79 -29.91 -24.17
N PRO A 903 -45.59 -30.65 -23.37
CA PRO A 903 -45.08 -31.43 -22.26
C PRO A 903 -44.24 -32.64 -22.70
N SER A 904 -44.29 -33.05 -23.96
CA SER A 904 -43.51 -34.18 -24.50
C SER A 904 -42.06 -33.80 -24.80
N ARG A 905 -41.75 -32.51 -24.95
CA ARG A 905 -40.38 -32.01 -25.14
C ARG A 905 -39.72 -31.74 -23.80
N GLU A 906 -38.49 -32.17 -23.61
CA GLU A 906 -37.70 -31.79 -22.43
C GLU A 906 -36.84 -30.55 -22.73
N LEU A 907 -37.12 -29.44 -22.04
CA LEU A 907 -36.43 -28.16 -22.23
C LEU A 907 -35.78 -27.69 -20.93
N ALA A 908 -34.51 -27.32 -20.99
CA ALA A 908 -33.80 -26.67 -19.89
C ALA A 908 -33.94 -25.15 -20.03
N PHE A 909 -34.93 -24.56 -19.36
CA PHE A 909 -35.19 -23.13 -19.43
C PHE A 909 -34.03 -22.30 -18.85
N PRO A 910 -33.76 -21.11 -19.40
CA PRO A 910 -32.79 -20.18 -18.80
C PRO A 910 -33.11 -19.87 -17.34
N ALA A 911 -32.10 -19.77 -16.48
CA ALA A 911 -32.29 -19.55 -15.05
C ALA A 911 -33.07 -18.25 -14.74
N SER A 912 -32.90 -17.20 -15.54
CA SER A 912 -33.65 -15.95 -15.43
C SER A 912 -35.14 -16.11 -15.69
N VAL A 913 -35.52 -17.02 -16.59
CA VAL A 913 -36.92 -17.35 -16.88
C VAL A 913 -37.53 -18.12 -15.70
N VAL A 914 -36.79 -19.08 -15.15
CA VAL A 914 -37.21 -19.83 -13.97
C VAL A 914 -37.41 -18.89 -12.78
N ASP A 915 -36.50 -17.94 -12.55
CA ASP A 915 -36.59 -16.96 -11.48
C ASP A 915 -37.76 -15.98 -11.67
N LEU A 916 -37.97 -15.47 -12.89
CA LEU A 916 -39.12 -14.62 -13.23
C LEU A 916 -40.46 -15.35 -12.98
N ILE A 917 -40.66 -16.49 -13.64
CA ILE A 917 -41.91 -17.26 -13.57
C ILE A 917 -42.13 -17.88 -12.18
N GLY A 918 -41.03 -18.14 -11.47
CA GLY A 918 -41.02 -18.57 -10.07
C GLY A 918 -41.48 -17.50 -9.09
N GLY A 919 -41.59 -16.24 -9.52
CA GLY A 919 -41.98 -15.11 -8.67
C GLY A 919 -40.82 -14.47 -7.91
N GLY A 920 -39.58 -14.88 -8.18
CA GLY A 920 -38.38 -14.29 -7.58
C GLY A 920 -38.16 -12.83 -8.00
N MET A 921 -38.65 -12.43 -9.17
CA MET A 921 -38.59 -11.03 -9.64
C MET A 921 -39.85 -10.21 -9.30
N GLY A 922 -40.78 -10.78 -8.52
CA GLY A 922 -42.08 -10.16 -8.20
C GLY A 922 -43.25 -10.76 -8.98
N GLN A 923 -44.42 -10.13 -8.86
CA GLN A 923 -45.66 -10.57 -9.53
C GLN A 923 -46.14 -9.54 -10.56
N PRO A 924 -46.47 -9.95 -11.80
CA PRO A 924 -47.09 -9.05 -12.76
C PRO A 924 -48.57 -8.83 -12.44
N PRO A 925 -49.19 -7.73 -12.93
CA PRO A 925 -50.63 -7.56 -12.85
C PRO A 925 -51.37 -8.75 -13.46
N GLY A 926 -52.25 -9.38 -12.69
CA GLY A 926 -53.00 -10.58 -13.11
C GLY A 926 -52.26 -11.91 -12.99
N GLY A 927 -50.99 -11.92 -12.57
CA GLY A 927 -50.16 -13.13 -12.44
C GLY A 927 -49.63 -13.67 -13.77
N PHE A 928 -48.80 -14.72 -13.70
CA PHE A 928 -48.30 -15.43 -14.88
C PHE A 928 -49.31 -16.49 -15.37
N PRO A 929 -49.38 -16.80 -16.69
CA PRO A 929 -50.23 -17.86 -17.21
C PRO A 929 -49.98 -19.21 -16.54
N ALA A 930 -51.06 -19.92 -16.19
CA ALA A 930 -50.98 -21.13 -15.37
C ALA A 930 -50.25 -22.28 -16.08
N GLU A 931 -50.48 -22.47 -17.39
CA GLU A 931 -49.73 -23.47 -18.17
C GLU A 931 -48.24 -23.19 -18.22
N VAL A 932 -47.83 -21.92 -18.40
CA VAL A 932 -46.42 -21.50 -18.43
C VAL A 932 -45.77 -21.75 -17.08
N LYS A 933 -46.42 -21.36 -15.98
CA LYS A 933 -45.90 -21.57 -14.62
C LYS A 933 -45.69 -23.05 -14.32
N LYS A 934 -46.67 -23.89 -14.65
CA LYS A 934 -46.57 -25.35 -14.51
C LYS A 934 -45.43 -25.92 -15.34
N ARG A 935 -45.27 -25.45 -16.58
CA ARG A 935 -44.27 -25.93 -17.53
C ARG A 935 -42.85 -25.57 -17.11
N VAL A 936 -42.60 -24.31 -16.77
CA VAL A 936 -41.26 -23.82 -16.40
C VAL A 936 -40.82 -24.35 -15.05
N LEU A 937 -41.71 -24.36 -14.04
CA LEU A 937 -41.36 -24.79 -12.68
C LEU A 937 -41.40 -26.31 -12.47
N ARG A 938 -41.96 -27.08 -13.43
CA ARG A 938 -42.09 -28.55 -13.36
C ARG A 938 -42.74 -29.05 -12.06
N GLY A 939 -43.69 -28.27 -11.51
CA GLY A 939 -44.36 -28.57 -10.23
C GLY A 939 -43.59 -28.16 -8.97
N GLY A 940 -42.44 -27.50 -9.11
CA GLY A 940 -41.70 -26.89 -8.00
C GLY A 940 -42.44 -25.69 -7.37
N PRO A 941 -42.10 -25.31 -6.13
CA PRO A 941 -42.74 -24.21 -5.43
C PRO A 941 -42.42 -22.87 -6.12
N GLY A 942 -43.44 -22.03 -6.29
CA GLY A 942 -43.27 -20.63 -6.71
C GLY A 942 -43.67 -19.69 -5.58
N LEU A 943 -43.14 -18.46 -5.61
CA LEU A 943 -43.48 -17.38 -4.69
C LEU A 943 -44.71 -16.63 -5.21
N SER A 944 -45.61 -16.26 -4.29
CA SER A 944 -46.74 -15.36 -4.54
C SER A 944 -46.74 -14.13 -3.64
N THR A 945 -45.88 -14.12 -2.61
CA THR A 945 -45.63 -13.00 -1.70
C THR A 945 -44.34 -12.29 -2.10
N ARG A 946 -44.06 -11.14 -1.47
CA ARG A 946 -42.88 -10.33 -1.76
C ARG A 946 -41.61 -11.16 -1.48
N PRO A 947 -40.65 -11.27 -2.42
CA PRO A 947 -39.44 -12.06 -2.20
C PRO A 947 -38.66 -11.69 -0.94
N GLY A 948 -38.58 -10.39 -0.62
CA GLY A 948 -37.90 -9.91 0.58
C GLY A 948 -38.48 -10.42 1.91
N ASP A 949 -39.79 -10.74 1.97
CA ASP A 949 -40.43 -11.29 3.19
C ASP A 949 -39.92 -12.69 3.54
N THR A 950 -39.30 -13.37 2.58
CA THR A 950 -38.79 -14.74 2.75
C THR A 950 -37.30 -14.79 3.10
N LEU A 951 -36.63 -13.64 3.18
CA LEU A 951 -35.20 -13.55 3.44
C LEU A 951 -34.95 -13.15 4.90
N GLU A 952 -34.06 -13.86 5.56
CA GLU A 952 -33.61 -13.51 6.91
C GLU A 952 -32.87 -12.16 6.92
N PRO A 953 -33.06 -11.30 7.95
CA PRO A 953 -32.33 -10.05 8.08
C PRO A 953 -30.81 -10.25 8.02
N VAL A 954 -30.10 -9.32 7.36
CA VAL A 954 -28.62 -9.39 7.34
C VAL A 954 -28.03 -9.04 8.71
N ASP A 955 -26.97 -9.74 9.10
CA ASP A 955 -26.15 -9.41 10.26
C ASP A 955 -25.04 -8.42 9.86
N PHE A 956 -25.22 -7.16 10.25
CA PHE A 956 -24.23 -6.11 9.98
C PHE A 956 -22.96 -6.25 10.82
N GLU A 957 -23.01 -6.86 12.00
CA GLU A 957 -21.83 -7.05 12.85
C GLU A 957 -20.92 -8.13 12.27
N GLU A 958 -21.50 -9.25 11.85
CA GLU A 958 -20.76 -10.32 11.15
C GLU A 958 -20.13 -9.82 9.85
N ALA A 959 -20.91 -9.07 9.05
CA ALA A 959 -20.40 -8.47 7.81
C ALA A 959 -19.29 -7.45 8.08
N THR A 960 -19.40 -6.65 9.15
CA THR A 960 -18.36 -5.71 9.59
C THR A 960 -17.07 -6.44 9.93
N ALA A 961 -17.13 -7.51 10.73
CA ALA A 961 -15.95 -8.31 11.08
C ALA A 961 -15.28 -8.93 9.84
N THR A 962 -16.08 -9.37 8.87
CA THR A 962 -15.58 -9.92 7.60
C THR A 962 -14.86 -8.88 6.76
N VAL A 963 -15.46 -7.70 6.60
CA VAL A 963 -14.86 -6.60 5.81
C VAL A 963 -13.64 -6.01 6.54
N GLN A 964 -13.64 -5.93 7.87
CA GLN A 964 -12.49 -5.47 8.66
C GLN A 964 -11.26 -6.36 8.44
N LYS A 965 -11.44 -7.70 8.45
CA LYS A 965 -10.37 -8.67 8.12
C LYS A 965 -9.86 -8.47 6.70
N MET A 966 -10.76 -8.27 5.73
CA MET A 966 -10.41 -8.03 4.33
C MET A 966 -9.61 -6.75 4.11
N LEU A 967 -9.99 -5.65 4.76
CA LEU A 967 -9.37 -4.34 4.55
C LEU A 967 -8.15 -4.09 5.45
N GLY A 968 -8.01 -4.83 6.55
CA GLY A 968 -6.98 -4.59 7.57
C GLY A 968 -7.10 -3.23 8.26
N ARG A 969 -8.31 -2.64 8.25
CA ARG A 969 -8.69 -1.38 8.90
C ARG A 969 -10.15 -1.46 9.32
N GLU A 970 -10.58 -0.54 10.18
CA GLU A 970 -11.99 -0.38 10.48
C GLU A 970 -12.77 0.00 9.21
N PRO A 971 -13.81 -0.77 8.82
CA PRO A 971 -14.62 -0.47 7.66
C PRO A 971 -15.63 0.63 7.97
N ALA A 972 -15.93 1.47 6.98
CA ALA A 972 -17.10 2.35 7.06
C ALA A 972 -18.38 1.52 6.81
N ARG A 973 -19.55 1.97 7.30
CA ARG A 973 -20.83 1.29 7.03
C ARG A 973 -21.09 1.11 5.51
N ARG A 974 -20.63 2.07 4.70
CA ARG A 974 -20.67 2.01 3.23
C ARG A 974 -19.83 0.88 2.63
N ASP A 975 -18.67 0.57 3.23
CA ASP A 975 -17.84 -0.57 2.83
C ASP A 975 -18.62 -1.88 3.06
N VAL A 976 -19.30 -1.98 4.20
CA VAL A 976 -20.11 -3.16 4.59
C VAL A 976 -21.33 -3.33 3.69
N ILE A 977 -22.06 -2.25 3.40
CA ILE A 977 -23.22 -2.29 2.50
C ILE A 977 -22.79 -2.65 1.07
N SER A 978 -21.69 -2.07 0.56
CA SER A 978 -21.15 -2.44 -0.74
C SER A 978 -20.78 -3.93 -0.81
N TYR A 979 -20.19 -4.48 0.25
CA TYR A 979 -19.91 -5.90 0.36
C TYR A 979 -21.19 -6.74 0.38
N LEU A 980 -22.19 -6.39 1.20
CA LEU A 980 -23.44 -7.14 1.29
C LEU A 980 -24.23 -7.15 -0.02
N LEU A 981 -24.23 -6.03 -0.76
CA LEU A 981 -24.85 -5.95 -2.08
C LEU A 981 -24.06 -6.74 -3.13
N TYR A 982 -22.73 -6.69 -3.07
CA TYR A 982 -21.84 -7.25 -4.08
C TYR A 982 -20.59 -7.96 -3.50
N PRO A 983 -20.71 -9.13 -2.86
CA PRO A 983 -19.61 -9.72 -2.09
C PRO A 983 -18.34 -9.98 -2.91
N THR A 984 -18.49 -10.61 -4.08
CA THR A 984 -17.36 -10.93 -4.97
C THR A 984 -16.76 -9.67 -5.58
N VAL A 985 -17.60 -8.75 -6.08
CA VAL A 985 -17.13 -7.52 -6.74
C VAL A 985 -16.38 -6.64 -5.77
N TYR A 986 -16.91 -6.51 -4.55
CA TYR A 986 -16.30 -5.69 -3.52
C TYR A 986 -14.96 -6.29 -3.07
N ARG A 987 -14.87 -7.62 -2.94
CA ARG A 987 -13.59 -8.31 -2.67
C ARG A 987 -12.56 -8.04 -3.76
N ASP A 988 -12.92 -8.27 -5.02
CA ASP A 988 -12.04 -8.01 -6.17
C ASP A 988 -11.61 -6.54 -6.25
N PHE A 989 -12.51 -5.62 -5.90
CA PHE A 989 -12.22 -4.19 -5.83
C PHE A 989 -11.28 -3.84 -4.68
N ALA A 990 -11.50 -4.39 -3.48
CA ALA A 990 -10.65 -4.19 -2.31
C ALA A 990 -9.23 -4.74 -2.56
N ASP A 991 -9.12 -5.93 -3.17
CA ASP A 991 -7.85 -6.53 -3.56
C ASP A 991 -7.12 -5.68 -4.61
N PHE A 992 -7.87 -5.18 -5.60
CA PHE A 992 -7.33 -4.26 -6.59
C PHE A 992 -6.79 -2.97 -5.94
N GLN A 993 -7.54 -2.33 -5.05
CA GLN A 993 -7.09 -1.12 -4.35
C GLN A 993 -5.90 -1.40 -3.41
N SER A 994 -5.86 -2.56 -2.77
CA SER A 994 -4.71 -2.98 -1.98
C SER A 994 -3.45 -3.07 -2.83
N LYS A 995 -3.56 -3.62 -4.04
CA LYS A 995 -2.44 -3.79 -4.98
C LYS A 995 -2.00 -2.50 -5.67
N TYR A 996 -2.95 -1.69 -6.13
CA TYR A 996 -2.71 -0.57 -7.05
C TYR A 996 -3.03 0.82 -6.48
N SER A 997 -3.52 0.90 -5.24
CA SER A 997 -4.05 2.13 -4.65
C SER A 997 -5.27 2.66 -5.41
N ASP A 998 -5.55 3.96 -5.32
CA ASP A 998 -6.68 4.58 -6.01
C ASP A 998 -6.25 4.92 -7.44
N THR A 999 -6.94 4.33 -8.42
CA THR A 999 -6.68 4.54 -9.86
C THR A 999 -7.72 5.43 -10.52
N SER A 1000 -8.74 5.89 -9.77
CA SER A 1000 -9.74 6.85 -10.26
C SER A 1000 -9.12 8.20 -10.61
N VAL A 1001 -8.00 8.54 -9.98
CA VAL A 1001 -7.25 9.80 -10.16
C VAL A 1001 -6.53 9.92 -11.49
N PHE A 1002 -6.39 8.83 -12.26
CA PHE A 1002 -5.75 8.89 -13.56
C PHE A 1002 -6.68 9.51 -14.62
N PRO A 1003 -6.13 10.29 -15.57
CA PRO A 1003 -6.85 10.62 -16.80
C PRO A 1003 -7.34 9.37 -17.51
N THR A 1004 -8.54 9.43 -18.12
CA THR A 1004 -9.18 8.26 -18.73
C THR A 1004 -8.34 7.55 -19.80
N PRO A 1005 -7.66 8.26 -20.72
CA PRO A 1005 -6.74 7.61 -21.67
C PRO A 1005 -5.60 6.85 -21.01
N VAL A 1006 -5.09 7.34 -19.87
CA VAL A 1006 -3.99 6.71 -19.13
C VAL A 1006 -4.49 5.47 -18.38
N PHE A 1007 -5.67 5.54 -17.78
CA PHE A 1007 -6.29 4.39 -17.11
C PHE A 1007 -6.54 3.23 -18.08
N PHE A 1008 -7.05 3.52 -19.28
CA PHE A 1008 -7.36 2.48 -20.26
C PHE A 1008 -6.15 2.00 -21.07
N TYR A 1009 -5.23 2.89 -21.43
CA TYR A 1009 -4.18 2.56 -22.41
C TYR A 1009 -2.75 2.68 -21.87
N GLY A 1010 -2.56 3.11 -20.62
CA GLY A 1010 -1.24 3.43 -20.08
C GLY A 1010 -0.68 4.73 -20.67
N GLN A 1011 0.59 5.01 -20.37
CA GLN A 1011 1.30 6.16 -20.92
C GLN A 1011 2.03 5.80 -22.22
N GLU A 1012 2.18 6.79 -23.10
CA GLU A 1012 3.08 6.74 -24.25
C GLU A 1012 4.49 7.18 -23.84
N VAL A 1013 5.52 6.70 -24.57
CA VAL A 1013 6.91 7.03 -24.23
C VAL A 1013 7.11 8.55 -24.31
N GLY A 1014 7.59 9.14 -23.21
CA GLY A 1014 7.79 10.58 -23.06
C GLY A 1014 6.53 11.35 -22.64
N GLU A 1015 5.38 10.69 -22.46
CA GLU A 1015 4.16 11.34 -21.97
C GLU A 1015 4.29 11.63 -20.47
N GLU A 1016 4.09 12.90 -20.10
CA GLU A 1016 4.05 13.36 -18.71
C GLU A 1016 2.59 13.54 -18.26
N ILE A 1017 2.30 13.05 -17.06
CA ILE A 1017 0.98 13.22 -16.43
C ILE A 1017 1.13 13.77 -15.01
N ALA A 1018 0.16 14.57 -14.59
CA ALA A 1018 0.00 15.03 -13.21
C ALA A 1018 -1.12 14.23 -12.53
N VAL A 1019 -0.81 13.58 -11.40
CA VAL A 1019 -1.75 12.72 -10.67
C VAL A 1019 -1.88 13.20 -9.24
N ASP A 1020 -3.03 13.77 -8.91
CA ASP A 1020 -3.34 14.23 -7.56
C ASP A 1020 -3.76 13.05 -6.68
N ILE A 1021 -2.90 12.65 -5.74
CA ILE A 1021 -3.18 11.56 -4.79
C ILE A 1021 -3.79 12.06 -3.46
N GLU A 1022 -3.73 13.38 -3.25
CA GLU A 1022 -4.28 14.12 -2.12
C GLU A 1022 -4.22 15.62 -2.45
N ARG A 1023 -5.05 16.44 -1.81
CA ARG A 1023 -4.97 17.90 -1.97
C ARG A 1023 -3.55 18.40 -1.62
N GLY A 1024 -2.90 19.08 -2.58
CA GLY A 1024 -1.53 19.57 -2.44
C GLY A 1024 -0.43 18.51 -2.61
N LYS A 1025 -0.77 17.28 -3.02
CA LYS A 1025 0.18 16.19 -3.31
C LYS A 1025 -0.04 15.66 -4.72
N THR A 1026 0.69 16.23 -5.66
CA THR A 1026 0.68 15.82 -7.07
C THR A 1026 1.91 14.95 -7.36
N LEU A 1027 1.69 13.85 -8.07
CA LEU A 1027 2.75 13.04 -8.66
C LEU A 1027 2.88 13.42 -10.14
N ILE A 1028 4.04 13.94 -10.52
CA ILE A 1028 4.43 14.13 -11.92
C ILE A 1028 5.10 12.83 -12.36
N VAL A 1029 4.46 12.12 -13.29
CA VAL A 1029 4.91 10.83 -13.78
C VAL A 1029 5.20 10.93 -15.27
N ASN A 1030 6.43 10.64 -15.66
CA ASN A 1030 6.84 10.55 -17.05
C ASN A 1030 7.27 9.10 -17.34
N PHE A 1031 6.73 8.49 -18.40
CA PHE A 1031 7.09 7.14 -18.80
C PHE A 1031 8.29 7.16 -19.76
N LEU A 1032 9.38 6.49 -19.38
CA LEU A 1032 10.66 6.58 -20.09
C LEU A 1032 10.90 5.40 -21.05
N ALA A 1033 10.79 4.17 -20.57
CA ALA A 1033 11.13 2.98 -21.34
C ALA A 1033 10.62 1.68 -20.69
N ILE A 1034 10.63 0.58 -21.44
CA ILE A 1034 10.39 -0.79 -20.95
C ILE A 1034 11.60 -1.65 -21.34
N SER A 1035 12.03 -2.55 -20.46
CA SER A 1035 13.08 -3.52 -20.76
C SER A 1035 12.57 -4.66 -21.66
N GLU A 1036 13.52 -5.38 -22.25
CA GLU A 1036 13.29 -6.75 -22.70
C GLU A 1036 12.83 -7.65 -21.54
N PRO A 1037 12.09 -8.74 -21.81
CA PRO A 1037 11.64 -9.63 -20.77
C PRO A 1037 12.82 -10.37 -20.15
N ARG A 1038 12.77 -10.55 -18.84
CA ARG A 1038 13.74 -11.31 -18.06
C ARG A 1038 13.35 -12.80 -18.09
N PRO A 1039 14.29 -13.73 -17.77
CA PRO A 1039 13.99 -15.16 -17.74
C PRO A 1039 12.83 -15.58 -16.81
N ASP A 1040 12.49 -14.76 -15.81
CA ASP A 1040 11.34 -14.97 -14.91
C ASP A 1040 9.99 -14.48 -15.50
N GLY A 1041 9.96 -14.13 -16.79
CA GLY A 1041 8.76 -13.64 -17.49
C GLY A 1041 8.37 -12.21 -17.15
N LYS A 1042 9.22 -11.43 -16.48
CA LYS A 1042 8.94 -10.04 -16.11
C LYS A 1042 9.67 -9.03 -16.96
N ARG A 1043 9.02 -7.88 -17.18
CA ARG A 1043 9.64 -6.66 -17.73
C ARG A 1043 9.84 -5.63 -16.63
N THR A 1044 10.81 -4.76 -16.83
CA THR A 1044 11.04 -3.58 -15.98
C THR A 1044 10.53 -2.36 -16.74
N VAL A 1045 9.61 -1.61 -16.14
CA VAL A 1045 9.07 -0.36 -16.70
C VAL A 1045 9.70 0.81 -15.97
N PHE A 1046 10.35 1.70 -16.71
CA PHE A 1046 11.08 2.85 -16.20
C PHE A 1046 10.24 4.12 -16.31
N PHE A 1047 10.16 4.84 -15.20
CA PHE A 1047 9.47 6.11 -15.05
C PHE A 1047 10.41 7.16 -14.47
N GLU A 1048 10.08 8.43 -14.68
CA GLU A 1048 10.50 9.51 -13.82
C GLU A 1048 9.30 9.93 -12.95
N LEU A 1049 9.49 9.95 -11.63
CA LEU A 1049 8.48 10.34 -10.65
C LEU A 1049 8.99 11.56 -9.88
N ASN A 1050 8.37 12.72 -10.07
CA ASN A 1050 8.77 13.99 -9.47
C ASN A 1050 10.27 14.30 -9.70
N GLY A 1051 10.74 14.12 -10.94
CA GLY A 1051 12.14 14.33 -11.33
C GLY A 1051 13.11 13.26 -10.85
N GLN A 1052 12.63 12.10 -10.39
CA GLN A 1052 13.47 11.00 -9.93
C GLN A 1052 13.23 9.71 -10.71
N PRO A 1053 14.28 9.00 -11.15
CA PRO A 1053 14.11 7.72 -11.82
C PRO A 1053 13.49 6.71 -10.86
N ARG A 1054 12.49 5.99 -11.38
CA ARG A 1054 11.79 4.90 -10.73
C ARG A 1054 11.58 3.78 -11.72
N ASP A 1055 11.54 2.57 -11.20
CA ASP A 1055 11.21 1.40 -11.99
C ASP A 1055 10.23 0.51 -11.23
N VAL A 1056 9.42 -0.22 -11.98
CA VAL A 1056 8.54 -1.27 -11.46
C VAL A 1056 8.70 -2.52 -12.30
N SER A 1057 8.71 -3.67 -11.64
CA SER A 1057 8.74 -4.97 -12.31
C SER A 1057 7.32 -5.49 -12.50
N VAL A 1058 7.00 -5.89 -13.73
CA VAL A 1058 5.66 -6.30 -14.16
C VAL A 1058 5.76 -7.63 -14.88
N VAL A 1059 4.90 -8.57 -14.53
CA VAL A 1059 4.77 -9.85 -15.25
C VAL A 1059 4.18 -9.57 -16.63
N ASP A 1060 4.85 -10.04 -17.67
CA ASP A 1060 4.37 -10.00 -19.05
C ASP A 1060 3.53 -11.25 -19.30
N ARG A 1061 2.21 -11.08 -19.41
CA ARG A 1061 1.25 -12.17 -19.56
C ARG A 1061 1.24 -12.77 -20.97
N THR A 1062 1.97 -12.18 -21.92
CA THR A 1062 2.10 -12.73 -23.28
C THR A 1062 3.18 -13.80 -23.38
N LEU A 1063 4.02 -13.93 -22.35
CA LEU A 1063 5.11 -14.90 -22.29
C LEU A 1063 4.70 -16.06 -21.39
N GLU A 1064 4.93 -17.30 -21.84
CA GLU A 1064 5.02 -18.43 -20.93
C GLU A 1064 6.37 -18.30 -20.19
N PRO A 1065 6.39 -18.22 -18.85
CA PRO A 1065 7.66 -18.10 -18.14
C PRO A 1065 8.47 -19.39 -18.36
N GLU A 1066 9.72 -19.27 -18.85
CA GLU A 1066 10.63 -20.40 -19.01
C GLU A 1066 10.95 -21.10 -17.68
N ALA A 1067 10.74 -20.39 -16.56
CA ALA A 1067 10.81 -20.93 -15.20
C ALA A 1067 9.40 -21.05 -14.61
N LEU A 1068 8.96 -22.29 -14.32
CA LEU A 1068 7.78 -22.56 -13.50
C LEU A 1068 7.94 -21.86 -12.15
N ALA A 1069 6.99 -20.99 -11.79
CA ALA A 1069 6.94 -20.43 -10.44
C ALA A 1069 6.85 -21.57 -9.42
N ALA A 1070 7.65 -21.50 -8.35
CA ALA A 1070 7.60 -22.49 -7.28
C ALA A 1070 6.17 -22.54 -6.70
N VAL A 1071 5.60 -23.74 -6.64
CA VAL A 1071 4.28 -23.99 -6.04
C VAL A 1071 4.34 -23.55 -4.58
N LYS A 1072 3.33 -22.84 -4.07
CA LYS A 1072 3.26 -22.45 -2.66
C LYS A 1072 2.54 -23.55 -1.85
N ALA A 1073 3.00 -23.80 -0.63
CA ALA A 1073 2.30 -24.66 0.31
C ALA A 1073 1.03 -23.97 0.81
N ASP A 1074 -0.06 -24.71 0.90
CA ASP A 1074 -1.30 -24.25 1.54
C ASP A 1074 -1.10 -24.21 3.07
N PRO A 1075 -1.18 -23.04 3.73
CA PRO A 1075 -0.99 -22.93 5.19
C PRO A 1075 -2.02 -23.72 6.00
N ASP A 1076 -3.19 -24.01 5.43
CA ASP A 1076 -4.26 -24.75 6.09
C ASP A 1076 -4.13 -26.27 5.89
N ASP A 1077 -3.16 -26.75 5.09
CA ASP A 1077 -2.89 -28.17 4.83
C ASP A 1077 -1.57 -28.63 5.49
N PRO A 1078 -1.61 -29.33 6.64
CA PRO A 1078 -0.42 -29.76 7.36
C PRO A 1078 0.40 -30.83 6.62
N LYS A 1079 -0.11 -31.39 5.51
CA LYS A 1079 0.62 -32.34 4.66
C LYS A 1079 1.52 -31.64 3.64
N GLN A 1080 1.47 -30.31 3.56
CA GLN A 1080 2.28 -29.51 2.65
C GLN A 1080 3.37 -28.76 3.41
N ILE A 1081 4.62 -29.22 3.29
CA ILE A 1081 5.76 -28.60 3.95
C ILE A 1081 6.30 -27.47 3.06
N GLY A 1082 5.98 -26.23 3.46
CA GLY A 1082 6.50 -25.01 2.85
C GLY A 1082 7.80 -24.51 3.49
N SER A 1083 8.61 -23.75 2.75
CA SER A 1083 9.81 -23.14 3.32
C SER A 1083 9.44 -22.05 4.32
N SER A 1084 9.94 -22.14 5.55
CA SER A 1084 9.69 -21.14 6.59
C SER A 1084 10.51 -19.86 6.38
N MET A 1085 11.54 -19.91 5.54
CA MET A 1085 12.53 -18.84 5.36
C MET A 1085 13.14 -18.90 3.95
N PRO A 1086 13.68 -17.78 3.42
CA PRO A 1086 14.45 -17.84 2.18
C PRO A 1086 15.79 -18.54 2.45
N GLY A 1087 16.22 -19.40 1.53
CA GLY A 1087 17.46 -20.15 1.70
C GLY A 1087 17.82 -21.00 0.49
N MET A 1088 18.93 -21.73 0.60
CA MET A 1088 19.35 -22.71 -0.40
C MET A 1088 19.22 -24.10 0.18
N VAL A 1089 18.61 -25.04 -0.54
CA VAL A 1089 18.54 -26.44 -0.13
C VAL A 1089 19.94 -27.05 -0.20
N VAL A 1090 20.47 -27.53 0.92
CA VAL A 1090 21.82 -28.14 1.01
C VAL A 1090 21.75 -29.64 0.73
N GLY A 1091 20.67 -30.29 1.18
CA GLY A 1091 20.49 -31.72 1.07
C GLY A 1091 19.02 -32.11 1.21
N VAL A 1092 18.60 -33.13 0.46
CA VAL A 1092 17.28 -33.73 0.55
C VAL A 1092 17.45 -35.14 1.07
N ALA A 1093 16.82 -35.46 2.20
CA ALA A 1093 17.00 -36.73 2.91
C ALA A 1093 15.96 -37.79 2.54
N VAL A 1094 14.87 -37.40 1.87
CA VAL A 1094 13.74 -38.29 1.52
C VAL A 1094 13.46 -38.30 0.02
N ARG A 1095 12.75 -39.34 -0.44
CA ARG A 1095 12.29 -39.46 -1.84
C ARG A 1095 10.79 -39.70 -1.93
N ALA A 1096 10.20 -39.32 -3.07
CA ALA A 1096 8.81 -39.67 -3.37
C ALA A 1096 8.58 -41.18 -3.25
N GLY A 1097 7.52 -41.57 -2.55
CA GLY A 1097 7.15 -42.94 -2.23
C GLY A 1097 7.65 -43.46 -0.87
N GLU A 1098 8.52 -42.72 -0.17
CA GLU A 1098 9.12 -43.12 1.11
C GLU A 1098 8.19 -42.84 2.29
N THR A 1099 8.11 -43.76 3.25
CA THR A 1099 7.33 -43.56 4.49
C THR A 1099 8.20 -42.85 5.52
N VAL A 1100 7.69 -41.78 6.11
CA VAL A 1100 8.35 -41.00 7.16
C VAL A 1100 7.50 -40.99 8.43
N ALA A 1101 8.15 -41.13 9.57
CA ALA A 1101 7.54 -40.93 10.88
C ALA A 1101 7.71 -39.48 11.35
N GLN A 1102 6.85 -39.02 12.24
CA GLN A 1102 6.99 -37.73 12.91
C GLN A 1102 8.38 -37.61 13.55
N GLY A 1103 9.10 -36.54 13.21
CA GLY A 1103 10.47 -36.28 13.64
C GLY A 1103 11.57 -36.79 12.69
N ASP A 1104 11.21 -37.49 11.60
CA ASP A 1104 12.19 -37.90 10.59
C ASP A 1104 12.68 -36.71 9.76
N LYS A 1105 13.97 -36.74 9.39
CA LYS A 1105 14.61 -35.68 8.62
C LYS A 1105 14.10 -35.69 7.17
N LEU A 1106 13.58 -34.55 6.69
CA LEU A 1106 13.10 -34.39 5.32
C LEU A 1106 14.18 -33.77 4.41
N LEU A 1107 14.70 -32.59 4.78
CA LEU A 1107 15.72 -31.87 4.01
C LEU A 1107 16.44 -30.84 4.90
N SER A 1108 17.53 -30.27 4.39
CA SER A 1108 18.32 -29.23 5.06
C SER A 1108 18.39 -27.99 4.19
N LEU A 1109 18.15 -26.83 4.80
CA LEU A 1109 18.25 -25.51 4.22
C LEU A 1109 19.44 -24.77 4.83
N GLU A 1110 20.24 -24.11 4.00
CA GLU A 1110 21.24 -23.15 4.43
C GLU A 1110 20.69 -21.76 4.18
N ALA A 1111 20.58 -20.99 5.26
CA ALA A 1111 20.44 -19.55 5.17
C ALA A 1111 21.32 -18.91 6.24
N MET A 1112 21.93 -17.77 5.89
CA MET A 1112 22.73 -17.00 6.85
C MET A 1112 23.87 -17.78 7.53
N LYS A 1113 24.50 -18.73 6.83
CA LYS A 1113 25.58 -19.60 7.34
C LYS A 1113 25.12 -20.53 8.49
N MET A 1114 23.81 -20.70 8.65
CA MET A 1114 23.19 -21.66 9.54
C MET A 1114 22.47 -22.71 8.70
N GLU A 1115 22.77 -23.98 8.97
CA GLU A 1115 22.05 -25.09 8.37
C GLU A 1115 20.86 -25.46 9.27
N THR A 1116 19.66 -25.26 8.76
CA THR A 1116 18.41 -25.63 9.41
C THR A 1116 17.89 -26.92 8.78
N THR A 1117 17.72 -27.95 9.59
CA THR A 1117 17.12 -29.21 9.15
C THR A 1117 15.61 -29.16 9.37
N LEU A 1118 14.84 -29.54 8.36
CA LEU A 1118 13.39 -29.69 8.43
C LEU A 1118 13.03 -31.15 8.69
N TYR A 1119 12.06 -31.34 9.57
CA TYR A 1119 11.59 -32.64 10.03
C TYR A 1119 10.12 -32.84 9.67
N ALA A 1120 9.68 -34.09 9.54
CA ALA A 1120 8.28 -34.42 9.34
C ALA A 1120 7.46 -34.09 10.58
N GLU A 1121 6.42 -33.28 10.44
CA GLU A 1121 5.53 -32.90 11.56
C GLU A 1121 4.48 -33.96 11.87
N THR A 1122 4.18 -34.84 10.90
CA THR A 1122 3.22 -35.93 11.03
C THR A 1122 3.77 -37.19 10.36
N ASP A 1123 3.28 -38.36 10.78
CA ASP A 1123 3.48 -39.60 10.04
C ASP A 1123 2.82 -39.49 8.66
N GLY A 1124 3.48 -39.99 7.62
CA GLY A 1124 2.94 -39.94 6.27
C GLY A 1124 3.83 -40.60 5.24
N LYS A 1125 3.30 -40.75 4.02
CA LYS A 1125 4.09 -41.18 2.87
C LYS A 1125 4.44 -39.97 2.03
N VAL A 1126 5.70 -39.79 1.67
CA VAL A 1126 6.14 -38.68 0.82
C VAL A 1126 5.50 -38.84 -0.57
N ALA A 1127 4.54 -37.99 -0.89
CA ALA A 1127 3.87 -37.98 -2.19
C ALA A 1127 4.86 -37.50 -3.27
N GLU A 1128 5.50 -36.36 -3.00
CA GLU A 1128 6.31 -35.65 -3.98
C GLU A 1128 7.31 -34.71 -3.29
N VAL A 1129 8.48 -34.52 -3.91
CA VAL A 1129 9.53 -33.59 -3.47
C VAL A 1129 9.77 -32.59 -4.60
N PHE A 1130 9.60 -31.30 -4.30
CA PHE A 1130 9.58 -30.21 -5.28
C PHE A 1130 10.92 -29.49 -5.45
N VAL A 1131 11.93 -29.85 -4.65
CA VAL A 1131 13.23 -29.18 -4.57
C VAL A 1131 14.39 -30.17 -4.65
N TYR A 1132 15.57 -29.70 -5.04
CA TYR A 1132 16.81 -30.48 -5.10
C TYR A 1132 17.98 -29.71 -4.45
N PRO A 1133 19.08 -30.37 -4.05
CA PRO A 1133 20.26 -29.69 -3.51
C PRO A 1133 20.77 -28.59 -4.46
N GLY A 1134 20.87 -27.36 -3.97
CA GLY A 1134 21.17 -26.14 -4.73
C GLY A 1134 19.96 -25.29 -5.11
N SER A 1135 18.73 -25.78 -4.91
CA SER A 1135 17.49 -25.00 -5.15
C SER A 1135 17.40 -23.81 -4.19
N GLN A 1136 17.15 -22.61 -4.74
CA GLN A 1136 16.78 -21.43 -3.95
C GLN A 1136 15.29 -21.48 -3.66
N VAL A 1137 14.91 -21.32 -2.40
CA VAL A 1137 13.53 -21.30 -1.94
C VAL A 1137 13.20 -19.96 -1.30
N ALA A 1138 11.97 -19.49 -1.50
CA ALA A 1138 11.39 -18.34 -0.81
C ALA A 1138 10.40 -18.81 0.26
N PRO A 1139 10.04 -17.96 1.24
CA PRO A 1139 9.02 -18.29 2.22
C PRO A 1139 7.70 -18.76 1.57
N GLY A 1140 7.17 -19.87 2.06
CA GLY A 1140 5.96 -20.52 1.59
C GLY A 1140 6.13 -21.38 0.34
N ASP A 1141 7.31 -21.47 -0.29
CA ASP A 1141 7.52 -22.41 -1.40
C ASP A 1141 7.35 -23.85 -0.90
N LEU A 1142 6.47 -24.62 -1.55
CA LEU A 1142 6.24 -26.03 -1.28
C LEU A 1142 7.50 -26.81 -1.59
N MET A 1143 8.02 -27.53 -0.60
CA MET A 1143 9.24 -28.33 -0.76
C MET A 1143 8.92 -29.83 -0.75
N VAL A 1144 8.00 -30.27 0.11
CA VAL A 1144 7.61 -31.69 0.26
C VAL A 1144 6.10 -31.77 0.49
N ARG A 1145 5.44 -32.78 -0.10
CA ARG A 1145 4.04 -33.11 0.16
C ARG A 1145 3.93 -34.53 0.71
N LEU A 1146 3.11 -34.73 1.74
CA LEU A 1146 2.80 -36.02 2.35
C LEU A 1146 1.38 -36.51 1.98
N GLU A 1147 1.16 -37.82 2.00
CA GLU A 1147 -0.14 -38.51 1.86
C GLU A 1147 -0.68 -38.99 3.20
#